data_AF-A0A8T2JN31-F1
#
_entry.id   AF-A0A8T2JN31-F1
#
_cell.length_a   1.000
_cell.length_b   1.000
_cell.length_c   1.000
_cell.angle_alpha   90.00
_cell.angle_beta   90.00
_cell.angle_gamma   90.00
#
_symmetry.space_group_name_H-M   'P 1'
#
loop_
_entity.id
_entity.type
_entity.pdbx_description
1 polymer ?
#
loop_
_entity_poly.entity_id
_entity_poly.type
_entity_poly.pdbx_seq_one_letter_code
_entity_poly.pdbx_strand_id
1 'polypeptide(L)'
;MYYLILQEEAKAVSVQSTDLLHRTTATTLKVLTNTTMTTKAVLNAVSDGQWWKKSLTYLRPLQAHESGDNAKSLVGCNSGIGKQGCHPFYESLIINPFIAESEGKKTKSQHNVRETFAEVLLRTGKLAETKSEGKTLFPATEVLLQLASDTLPVDITLSVAYLLALPQVVDANKCFEKQSHSALSLQLAAYYYSLQIYAHLAPCFKDKCHPLYRADPNEIIKMVTKYVSDYANANWPMELVSLIEQLHYYNERLVDFTQAQILHGLGRGVDVQRFATDAQYKTETILGLTETLEESVYSIALSLAQRYQVPLWEVYMTHLEYLFSDSGLSTAEIEGRAQTLGLLDTLKTNPGSFYEHMTKYVYPTIEGKDLQRLLYYFTLLENCACSQFVKHAIKPDSHIKLIKKLKAVASGLDYKKLTDAQISPLEALQPILTSQNVLAISKLASRIPDINVEMLSSSSVHATWLKKTFWNGDPQLLKKAPDSGAEWSRAYDICRKYFERLNPRDLITFTDEITFSSCAATKLTVENRTEMTKKTIAAVKQFMEKQKKKGLEDSTQTCNSVTYEVAFNHLQQSLAHLGTLSHDFINHLKSTDKDSLHKYSYLYDVSRSEKEKIKELAITMCVQGESLSTIKKLLDVAVGPLGIGARDVVQYSVEKLIVSLRGNSLESCSVKQPLKVLENIVKEVHLSSERGEAIVSSDDLLEWLRPFCGDDTLPVKPRIDVLQIMEQAFNLSDDDIKLLLFFRTQAVLKASWPVKKAEVVDIENEEKRYALFLELLDISHNRTEFQHLVLLLQAWPPMKGAEM
;
A
#
# COMPACT_ATOMS: atom_id res chain seq x y z
N MET A 1 -4.01 1.44 59.41
CA MET A 1 -5.07 0.51 59.87
C MET A 1 -5.49 -0.33 58.68
N TYR A 2 -4.74 -1.39 58.39
CA TYR A 2 -5.10 -2.60 57.62
C TYR A 2 -3.82 -3.46 57.60
N TYR A 3 -3.61 -4.11 58.74
CA TYR A 3 -2.60 -5.14 58.99
C TYR A 3 -3.41 -6.42 59.25
N LEU A 4 -2.90 -7.57 58.82
CA LEU A 4 -3.38 -8.95 59.03
C LEU A 4 -4.50 -9.44 58.09
N ILE A 5 -4.10 -10.13 57.03
CA ILE A 5 -4.40 -11.54 56.67
C ILE A 5 -3.82 -11.75 55.26
N LEU A 6 -3.25 -12.94 55.01
CA LEU A 6 -2.51 -13.40 53.82
C LEU A 6 -0.98 -13.48 54.00
N GLN A 7 -0.57 -14.22 55.02
CA GLN A 7 0.72 -14.90 55.05
C GLN A 7 0.53 -16.34 55.55
N GLU A 8 -0.27 -17.12 54.82
CA GLU A 8 -0.37 -18.59 54.92
C GLU A 8 -1.18 -19.06 53.71
N GLU A 9 -0.52 -19.45 52.62
CA GLU A 9 -1.06 -20.40 51.60
C GLU A 9 -0.18 -20.60 50.33
N ALA A 10 0.96 -19.91 50.19
CA ALA A 10 1.82 -20.07 48.99
C ALA A 10 3.06 -20.98 49.18
N LYS A 11 3.11 -21.81 50.23
CA LYS A 11 4.21 -22.78 50.47
C LYS A 11 3.77 -24.24 50.61
N ALA A 12 2.50 -24.56 50.40
CA ALA A 12 1.98 -25.91 50.62
C ALA A 12 1.81 -26.76 49.35
N VAL A 13 1.76 -26.18 48.14
CA VAL A 13 1.20 -26.91 46.97
C VAL A 13 2.24 -27.55 46.04
N SER A 14 3.50 -27.07 45.97
CA SER A 14 4.53 -27.67 45.10
C SER A 14 5.35 -28.79 45.76
N VAL A 15 5.39 -28.81 47.10
CA VAL A 15 6.04 -29.89 47.86
C VAL A 15 5.08 -31.06 48.01
N GLN A 16 3.76 -30.80 48.16
CA GLN A 16 2.78 -31.87 48.40
C GLN A 16 2.52 -32.78 47.20
N SER A 17 2.60 -32.33 45.95
CA SER A 17 2.28 -33.15 44.77
C SER A 17 3.42 -34.07 44.33
N THR A 18 4.66 -33.58 44.36
CA THR A 18 5.87 -34.39 44.16
C THR A 18 6.14 -35.29 45.37
N ASP A 19 5.91 -34.83 46.60
CA ASP A 19 5.89 -35.71 47.77
C ASP A 19 4.72 -36.69 47.73
N LEU A 20 3.53 -36.35 47.21
CA LEU A 20 2.44 -37.32 47.09
C LEU A 20 2.78 -38.40 46.09
N LEU A 21 3.30 -38.07 44.90
CA LEU A 21 3.74 -39.09 43.95
C LEU A 21 4.90 -39.91 44.53
N HIS A 22 5.97 -39.29 45.04
CA HIS A 22 7.08 -40.04 45.64
C HIS A 22 6.66 -40.85 46.87
N ARG A 23 5.76 -40.34 47.71
CA ARG A 23 5.26 -41.04 48.90
C ARG A 23 4.25 -42.10 48.53
N THR A 24 3.48 -41.96 47.46
CA THR A 24 2.55 -42.99 46.95
C THR A 24 3.32 -44.08 46.22
N THR A 25 4.32 -43.75 45.40
CA THR A 25 5.24 -44.71 44.77
C THR A 25 6.09 -45.41 45.84
N ALA A 26 6.60 -44.69 46.85
CA ALA A 26 7.35 -45.28 47.96
C ALA A 26 6.48 -46.07 48.94
N THR A 27 5.22 -45.70 49.17
CA THR A 27 4.28 -46.52 49.96
C THR A 27 3.81 -47.74 49.17
N THR A 28 3.61 -47.64 47.85
CA THR A 28 3.28 -48.79 47.00
C THR A 28 4.47 -49.74 46.88
N LEU A 29 5.70 -49.22 46.72
CA LEU A 29 6.94 -50.01 46.80
C LEU A 29 7.14 -50.61 48.19
N LYS A 30 6.84 -49.88 49.29
CA LYS A 30 6.87 -50.42 50.66
C LYS A 30 5.83 -51.50 50.88
N VAL A 31 4.62 -51.35 50.33
CA VAL A 31 3.56 -52.35 50.42
C VAL A 31 3.98 -53.60 49.65
N LEU A 32 4.57 -53.45 48.46
CA LEU A 32 5.11 -54.56 47.65
C LEU A 32 6.34 -55.24 48.28
N THR A 33 7.20 -54.51 48.99
CA THR A 33 8.38 -55.07 49.68
C THR A 33 8.07 -55.67 51.06
N ASN A 34 7.10 -55.12 51.80
CA ASN A 34 6.69 -55.63 53.12
C ASN A 34 5.74 -56.84 53.05
N THR A 35 5.19 -57.20 51.89
CA THR A 35 4.37 -58.40 51.71
C THR A 35 5.20 -59.62 51.30
N THR A 36 6.23 -59.92 52.10
CA THR A 36 6.99 -61.18 51.99
C THR A 36 6.23 -62.39 52.56
N MET A 37 5.02 -62.21 53.09
CA MET A 37 4.28 -63.25 53.83
C MET A 37 2.98 -63.76 53.20
N THR A 38 2.77 -63.60 51.89
CA THR A 38 2.03 -64.58 51.05
C THR A 38 2.03 -64.10 49.61
N THR A 39 2.99 -64.58 48.81
CA THR A 39 3.09 -64.36 47.35
C THR A 39 1.75 -64.61 46.64
N LYS A 40 0.92 -65.51 47.19
CA LYS A 40 -0.41 -65.85 46.69
C LYS A 40 -1.44 -64.70 46.78
N ALA A 41 -1.41 -63.87 47.83
CA ALA A 41 -2.39 -62.79 48.03
C ALA A 41 -2.10 -61.59 47.11
N VAL A 42 -0.83 -61.20 47.00
CA VAL A 42 -0.36 -60.17 46.05
C VAL A 42 -0.65 -60.61 44.61
N LEU A 43 -0.31 -61.86 44.25
CA LEU A 43 -0.61 -62.40 42.92
C LEU A 43 -2.11 -62.57 42.63
N ASN A 44 -3.00 -62.54 43.63
CA ASN A 44 -4.45 -62.59 43.45
C ASN A 44 -5.05 -61.19 43.26
N ALA A 45 -4.53 -60.18 43.97
CA ALA A 45 -4.89 -58.78 43.74
C ALA A 45 -4.39 -58.29 42.36
N VAL A 46 -3.22 -58.75 41.94
CA VAL A 46 -2.63 -58.48 40.62
C VAL A 46 -3.36 -59.23 39.49
N SER A 47 -4.17 -60.26 39.78
CA SER A 47 -5.04 -60.88 38.75
C SER A 47 -6.37 -60.15 38.53
N ASP A 48 -6.67 -59.08 39.28
CA ASP A 48 -7.88 -58.28 39.10
C ASP A 48 -7.74 -57.29 37.92
N GLY A 49 -8.63 -57.41 36.93
CA GLY A 49 -8.68 -56.53 35.78
C GLY A 49 -8.93 -55.06 36.11
N GLN A 50 -9.59 -54.73 37.23
CA GLN A 50 -9.77 -53.34 37.66
C GLN A 50 -8.49 -52.71 38.21
N TRP A 51 -7.62 -53.50 38.85
CA TRP A 51 -6.34 -53.04 39.35
C TRP A 51 -5.41 -52.64 38.21
N TRP A 52 -5.39 -53.41 37.12
CA TRP A 52 -4.64 -53.05 35.91
C TRP A 52 -5.16 -51.78 35.24
N LYS A 53 -6.48 -51.62 35.12
CA LYS A 53 -7.08 -50.39 34.56
C LYS A 53 -6.67 -49.14 35.36
N LYS A 54 -6.66 -49.21 36.69
CA LYS A 54 -6.21 -48.11 37.57
C LYS A 54 -4.70 -47.89 37.48
N SER A 55 -3.90 -48.95 37.42
CA SER A 55 -2.44 -48.85 37.31
C SER A 55 -2.01 -48.20 36.00
N LEU A 56 -2.70 -48.53 34.89
CA LEU A 56 -2.47 -47.91 33.58
C LEU A 56 -2.92 -46.44 33.51
N THR A 57 -3.94 -46.02 34.28
CA THR A 57 -4.30 -44.59 34.33
C THR A 57 -3.20 -43.70 34.91
N TYR A 58 -2.29 -44.23 35.73
CA TYR A 58 -1.14 -43.47 36.22
C TYR A 58 -0.02 -43.29 35.18
N LEU A 59 -0.07 -44.06 34.09
CA LEU A 59 0.84 -43.91 32.95
C LEU A 59 0.25 -43.02 31.85
N ARG A 60 -1.08 -42.81 31.83
CA ARG A 60 -1.70 -41.85 30.91
C ARG A 60 -1.43 -40.43 31.38
N PRO A 61 -0.88 -39.55 30.52
CA PRO A 61 -0.88 -38.11 30.81
C PRO A 61 -2.34 -37.65 30.95
N LEU A 62 -2.67 -36.98 32.06
CA LEU A 62 -3.87 -36.15 32.12
C LEU A 62 -3.78 -35.14 30.96
N GLN A 63 -4.90 -34.92 30.25
CA GLN A 63 -4.98 -34.10 29.03
C GLN A 63 -4.06 -32.88 29.06
N ALA A 64 -3.32 -32.71 27.96
CA ALA A 64 -2.36 -31.66 27.72
C ALA A 64 -2.89 -30.27 28.12
N HIS A 65 -2.45 -29.77 29.28
CA HIS A 65 -2.29 -28.34 29.46
C HIS A 65 -0.92 -28.00 28.88
N GLU A 66 -0.91 -27.37 27.71
CA GLU A 66 0.26 -26.65 27.20
C GLU A 66 0.67 -25.64 28.28
N SER A 67 1.74 -25.96 29.00
CA SER A 67 2.40 -25.04 29.92
C SER A 67 3.85 -25.00 29.49
N GLY A 68 4.20 -23.85 28.91
CA GLY A 68 5.44 -23.61 28.19
C GLY A 68 6.70 -23.83 29.01
N ASP A 69 7.74 -24.10 28.24
CA ASP A 69 9.16 -23.94 28.53
C ASP A 69 9.48 -23.29 29.87
N ASN A 70 9.90 -24.12 30.83
CA ASN A 70 10.93 -23.79 31.80
C ASN A 70 11.42 -25.06 32.51
N ALA A 71 11.90 -26.04 31.75
CA ALA A 71 12.76 -27.08 32.29
C ALA A 71 14.19 -26.56 32.31
N LYS A 72 14.67 -26.17 33.49
CA LYS A 72 16.08 -25.88 33.76
C LYS A 72 16.93 -26.99 33.14
N SER A 73 17.72 -26.62 32.13
CA SER A 73 18.75 -27.47 31.51
C SER A 73 19.62 -28.11 32.59
N LEU A 74 19.39 -29.39 32.87
CA LEU A 74 20.42 -30.23 33.47
C LEU A 74 21.39 -30.53 32.33
N VAL A 75 22.58 -29.91 32.41
CA VAL A 75 23.74 -30.26 31.59
C VAL A 75 23.97 -31.77 31.72
N GLY A 76 23.81 -32.53 30.63
CA GLY A 76 24.11 -33.97 30.59
C GLY A 76 23.05 -34.90 29.98
N CYS A 77 21.86 -34.44 29.57
CA CYS A 77 20.84 -35.32 28.99
C CYS A 77 20.85 -35.29 27.45
N ASN A 78 20.90 -36.45 26.78
CA ASN A 78 20.73 -36.62 25.32
C ASN A 78 19.26 -36.44 24.88
N SER A 79 18.57 -35.45 25.45
CA SER A 79 17.12 -35.22 25.26
C SER A 79 16.74 -34.91 23.81
N GLY A 80 17.67 -34.34 23.03
CA GLY A 80 17.50 -34.09 21.59
C GLY A 80 17.90 -35.26 20.68
N ILE A 81 18.26 -36.43 21.24
CA ILE A 81 18.67 -37.65 20.52
C ILE A 81 19.68 -37.32 19.41
N GLY A 82 20.72 -36.56 19.77
CA GLY A 82 21.76 -36.12 18.83
C GLY A 82 22.87 -37.16 18.65
N LYS A 83 23.00 -38.09 19.61
CA LYS A 83 23.96 -39.20 19.60
C LYS A 83 23.24 -40.52 19.92
N GLN A 84 23.81 -41.64 19.48
CA GLN A 84 23.29 -42.96 19.81
C GLN A 84 23.56 -43.30 21.28
N GLY A 85 22.49 -43.30 22.08
CA GLY A 85 22.53 -43.79 23.45
C GLY A 85 22.73 -45.31 23.48
N CYS A 86 23.65 -45.79 24.31
CA CYS A 86 23.83 -47.22 24.55
C CYS A 86 24.27 -47.50 25.98
N HIS A 87 23.94 -48.70 26.47
CA HIS A 87 24.50 -49.20 27.72
C HIS A 87 26.05 -49.21 27.68
N PRO A 88 26.75 -48.85 28.78
CA PRO A 88 28.22 -48.75 28.82
C PRO A 88 28.97 -50.00 28.32
N PHE A 89 28.36 -51.18 28.46
CA PHE A 89 28.92 -52.43 27.94
C PHE A 89 29.19 -52.41 26.43
N TYR A 90 28.38 -51.68 25.65
CA TYR A 90 28.47 -51.63 24.19
C TYR A 90 29.23 -50.40 23.67
N GLU A 91 29.84 -49.58 24.54
CA GLU A 91 30.50 -48.33 24.18
C GLU A 91 31.54 -48.51 23.06
N SER A 92 32.33 -49.58 23.12
CA SER A 92 33.38 -49.88 22.13
C SER A 92 32.88 -50.28 20.74
N LEU A 93 31.59 -50.60 20.60
CA LEU A 93 30.99 -51.06 19.34
C LEU A 93 30.32 -49.95 18.53
N ILE A 94 30.07 -48.80 19.16
CA ILE A 94 29.32 -47.69 18.55
C ILE A 94 30.28 -46.51 18.39
N ILE A 95 30.19 -45.82 17.25
CA ILE A 95 31.02 -44.65 16.97
C ILE A 95 30.40 -43.44 17.68
N ASN A 96 31.15 -42.80 18.58
CA ASN A 96 30.73 -41.61 19.33
C ASN A 96 29.38 -41.79 20.07
N PRO A 97 29.25 -42.82 20.94
CA PRO A 97 28.02 -43.09 21.67
C PRO A 97 27.75 -42.03 22.74
N PHE A 98 26.50 -41.95 23.18
CA PHE A 98 26.14 -41.26 24.41
C PHE A 98 25.99 -42.27 25.56
N ILE A 99 26.72 -42.03 26.65
CA ILE A 99 26.69 -42.84 27.86
C ILE A 99 26.10 -42.00 29.00
N ALA A 100 24.99 -42.44 29.59
CA ALA A 100 24.37 -41.72 30.71
C ALA A 100 25.24 -41.82 31.98
N GLU A 101 25.42 -40.69 32.68
CA GLU A 101 26.26 -40.59 33.88
C GLU A 101 25.81 -41.50 35.04
N SER A 102 24.53 -41.86 35.10
CA SER A 102 23.95 -42.79 36.08
C SER A 102 24.44 -44.24 35.91
N GLU A 103 24.95 -44.60 34.73
CA GLU A 103 25.44 -45.94 34.43
C GLU A 103 26.97 -46.01 34.39
N GLY A 104 27.64 -44.93 33.98
CA GLY A 104 29.11 -44.88 33.85
C GLY A 104 29.90 -44.85 35.17
N LYS A 105 29.28 -44.48 36.31
CA LYS A 105 29.92 -44.45 37.64
C LYS A 105 29.59 -45.67 38.52
N LYS A 106 29.26 -46.83 37.95
CA LYS A 106 29.10 -48.07 38.73
C LYS A 106 30.44 -48.73 39.04
N THR A 107 31.31 -48.03 39.77
CA THR A 107 32.42 -48.67 40.50
C THR A 107 31.87 -49.31 41.77
N LYS A 108 31.77 -50.65 41.76
CA LYS A 108 31.79 -51.56 42.93
C LYS A 108 31.34 -50.97 44.27
N SER A 109 30.04 -50.79 44.48
CA SER A 109 29.29 -51.13 45.72
C SER A 109 27.90 -50.46 45.65
N GLN A 110 26.87 -51.16 46.12
CA GLN A 110 25.44 -50.80 46.13
C GLN A 110 24.67 -50.97 44.79
N HIS A 111 24.18 -52.19 44.58
CA HIS A 111 23.05 -52.47 43.70
C HIS A 111 21.78 -51.81 44.25
N ASN A 112 21.55 -50.54 43.91
CA ASN A 112 20.21 -49.97 43.88
C ASN A 112 19.95 -49.51 42.45
N VAL A 113 19.64 -50.46 41.56
CA VAL A 113 19.00 -50.10 40.29
C VAL A 113 17.65 -49.50 40.68
N ARG A 114 17.47 -48.21 40.46
CA ARG A 114 16.23 -47.51 40.74
C ARG A 114 15.24 -47.93 39.64
N GLU A 115 14.63 -49.11 39.80
CA GLU A 115 13.69 -49.67 38.83
C GLU A 115 12.55 -48.66 38.58
N THR A 116 12.25 -48.41 37.31
CA THR A 116 11.16 -47.49 36.98
C THR A 116 9.82 -48.15 37.28
N PHE A 117 8.81 -47.35 37.61
CA PHE A 117 7.47 -47.87 37.87
C PHE A 117 6.93 -48.68 36.68
N ALA A 118 7.23 -48.26 35.45
CA ALA A 118 6.86 -48.97 34.23
C ALA A 118 7.57 -50.34 34.08
N GLU A 119 8.86 -50.45 34.45
CA GLU A 119 9.57 -51.74 34.45
C GLU A 119 8.96 -52.73 35.44
N VAL A 120 8.66 -52.25 36.65
CA VAL A 120 8.03 -53.05 37.71
C VAL A 120 6.63 -53.49 37.28
N LEU A 121 5.85 -52.60 36.65
CA LEU A 121 4.54 -52.93 36.09
C LEU A 121 4.63 -53.98 34.98
N LEU A 122 5.58 -53.84 34.04
CA LEU A 122 5.77 -54.80 32.95
C LEU A 122 6.12 -56.19 33.49
N ARG A 123 7.08 -56.28 34.42
CA ARG A 123 7.48 -57.55 35.05
C ARG A 123 6.33 -58.18 35.81
N THR A 124 5.63 -57.38 36.62
CA THR A 124 4.48 -57.85 37.40
C THR A 124 3.35 -58.34 36.49
N GLY A 125 3.10 -57.64 35.37
CA GLY A 125 2.09 -58.01 34.37
C GLY A 125 2.42 -59.32 33.67
N LYS A 126 3.67 -59.51 33.27
CA LYS A 126 4.11 -60.77 32.65
C LYS A 126 4.11 -61.95 33.62
N LEU A 127 4.48 -61.73 34.89
CA LEU A 127 4.33 -62.76 35.92
C LEU A 127 2.85 -63.13 36.14
N ALA A 128 1.93 -62.16 36.09
CA ALA A 128 0.50 -62.42 36.18
C ALA A 128 -0.05 -63.21 34.97
N GLU A 129 0.37 -62.88 33.75
CA GLU A 129 0.06 -63.65 32.53
C GLU A 129 0.54 -65.10 32.63
N THR A 130 1.77 -65.32 33.09
CA THR A 130 2.30 -66.69 33.25
C THR A 130 1.52 -67.50 34.28
N LYS A 131 1.10 -66.86 35.39
CA LYS A 131 0.25 -67.51 36.40
C LYS A 131 -1.14 -67.86 35.86
N SER A 132 -1.68 -67.06 34.93
CA SER A 132 -2.99 -67.32 34.32
C SER A 132 -2.93 -68.25 33.10
N GLU A 133 -1.75 -68.81 32.78
CA GLU A 133 -1.50 -69.61 31.57
C GLU A 133 -1.92 -68.87 30.29
N GLY A 134 -1.84 -67.53 30.29
CA GLY A 134 -2.24 -66.68 29.17
C GLY A 134 -3.75 -66.45 29.03
N LYS A 135 -4.61 -66.91 29.97
CA LYS A 135 -6.07 -66.70 29.92
C LYS A 135 -6.46 -65.23 30.09
N THR A 136 -5.65 -64.45 30.81
CA THR A 136 -5.81 -63.00 30.95
C THR A 136 -4.53 -62.31 30.48
N LEU A 137 -4.59 -61.65 29.33
CA LEU A 137 -3.48 -60.90 28.78
C LEU A 137 -3.30 -59.57 29.52
N PHE A 138 -2.04 -59.21 29.81
CA PHE A 138 -1.65 -57.94 30.36
C PHE A 138 -1.61 -56.89 29.23
N PRO A 139 -2.39 -55.80 29.32
CA PRO A 139 -2.39 -54.73 28.33
C PRO A 139 -1.09 -53.91 28.41
N ALA A 140 -0.03 -54.44 27.79
CA ALA A 140 1.32 -53.92 27.90
C ALA A 140 1.60 -52.66 27.06
N THR A 141 0.71 -52.29 26.13
CA THR A 141 0.96 -51.24 25.13
C THR A 141 1.44 -49.92 25.75
N GLU A 142 0.68 -49.34 26.68
CA GLU A 142 1.07 -48.06 27.32
C GLU A 142 2.36 -48.17 28.13
N VAL A 143 2.59 -49.33 28.76
CA VAL A 143 3.81 -49.58 29.55
C VAL A 143 5.02 -49.67 28.64
N LEU A 144 4.90 -50.39 27.52
CA LEU A 144 5.97 -50.53 26.52
C LEU A 144 6.26 -49.20 25.81
N LEU A 145 5.23 -48.41 25.49
CA LEU A 145 5.41 -47.08 24.89
C LEU A 145 6.11 -46.12 25.87
N GLN A 146 5.75 -46.14 27.15
CA GLN A 146 6.42 -45.33 28.16
C GLN A 146 7.88 -45.76 28.34
N LEU A 147 8.14 -47.07 28.44
CA LEU A 147 9.50 -47.61 28.57
C LEU A 147 10.36 -47.30 27.35
N ALA A 148 9.82 -47.47 26.14
CA ALA A 148 10.51 -47.10 24.91
C ALA A 148 10.85 -45.61 24.90
N SER A 149 9.90 -44.74 25.28
CA SER A 149 10.09 -43.29 25.31
C SER A 149 11.14 -42.85 26.33
N ASP A 150 11.14 -43.46 27.53
CA ASP A 150 12.07 -43.14 28.61
C ASP A 150 13.49 -43.65 28.31
N THR A 151 13.61 -44.78 27.62
CA THR A 151 14.90 -45.39 27.30
C THR A 151 15.52 -44.86 26.03
N LEU A 152 14.74 -44.34 25.07
CA LEU A 152 15.25 -43.92 23.75
C LEU A 152 16.45 -42.95 23.80
N PRO A 153 16.48 -41.92 24.66
CA PRO A 153 17.62 -41.01 24.76
C PRO A 153 18.90 -41.67 25.32
N VAL A 154 18.78 -42.80 26.02
CA VAL A 154 19.85 -43.40 26.84
C VAL A 154 20.33 -44.75 26.30
N ASP A 155 19.41 -45.61 25.84
CA ASP A 155 19.69 -46.91 25.24
C ASP A 155 18.70 -47.18 24.09
N ILE A 156 19.18 -46.95 22.87
CA ILE A 156 18.38 -47.12 21.66
C ILE A 156 18.05 -48.59 21.41
N THR A 157 18.96 -49.52 21.72
CA THR A 157 18.74 -50.95 21.49
C THR A 157 17.63 -51.48 22.38
N LEU A 158 17.63 -51.09 23.66
CA LEU A 158 16.57 -51.45 24.60
C LEU A 158 15.23 -50.79 24.22
N SER A 159 15.25 -49.53 23.79
CA SER A 159 14.06 -48.84 23.32
C SER A 159 13.43 -49.53 22.10
N VAL A 160 14.23 -49.90 21.09
CA VAL A 160 13.75 -50.68 19.93
C VAL A 160 13.21 -52.04 20.37
N ALA A 161 13.83 -52.71 21.34
CA ALA A 161 13.33 -53.98 21.85
C ALA A 161 11.93 -53.83 22.47
N TYR A 162 11.66 -52.75 23.22
CA TYR A 162 10.32 -52.46 23.73
C TYR A 162 9.31 -52.16 22.62
N LEU A 163 9.72 -51.43 21.57
CA LEU A 163 8.87 -51.16 20.41
C LEU A 163 8.55 -52.43 19.62
N LEU A 164 9.53 -53.32 19.40
CA LEU A 164 9.33 -54.60 18.74
C LEU A 164 8.42 -55.55 19.53
N ALA A 165 8.32 -55.37 20.85
CA ALA A 165 7.43 -56.13 21.73
C ALA A 165 5.99 -55.61 21.77
N LEU A 166 5.66 -54.53 21.05
CA LEU A 166 4.31 -53.96 21.03
C LEU A 166 3.30 -54.95 20.41
N PRO A 167 2.11 -55.13 21.03
CA PRO A 167 1.06 -55.97 20.46
C PRO A 167 0.55 -55.48 19.09
N GLN A 168 0.54 -54.17 18.89
CA GLN A 168 0.17 -53.53 17.62
C GLN A 168 1.38 -52.76 17.10
N VAL A 169 1.92 -53.19 15.96
CA VAL A 169 3.18 -52.67 15.41
C VAL A 169 3.14 -51.17 15.13
N VAL A 170 2.00 -50.67 14.63
CA VAL A 170 1.82 -49.26 14.25
C VAL A 170 1.79 -48.32 15.47
N ASP A 171 1.48 -48.84 16.68
CA ASP A 171 1.47 -48.01 17.90
C ASP A 171 2.85 -47.40 18.23
N ALA A 172 3.93 -47.95 17.68
CA ALA A 172 5.27 -47.38 17.80
C ALA A 172 5.34 -45.92 17.31
N ASN A 173 4.45 -45.51 16.41
CA ASN A 173 4.36 -44.13 15.94
C ASN A 173 4.10 -43.15 17.10
N LYS A 174 3.30 -43.55 18.10
CA LYS A 174 3.04 -42.75 19.32
C LYS A 174 4.30 -42.50 20.14
N CYS A 175 5.31 -43.36 20.02
CA CYS A 175 6.61 -43.14 20.63
C CYS A 175 7.42 -42.15 19.78
N PHE A 176 7.58 -42.41 18.49
CA PHE A 176 8.39 -41.56 17.59
C PHE A 176 7.86 -40.13 17.44
N GLU A 177 6.54 -39.91 17.49
CA GLU A 177 5.92 -38.57 17.45
C GLU A 177 6.21 -37.73 18.70
N LYS A 178 6.42 -38.37 19.86
CA LYS A 178 6.74 -37.66 21.12
C LYS A 178 8.21 -37.23 21.20
N GLN A 179 9.06 -37.76 20.33
CA GLN A 179 10.51 -37.61 20.41
C GLN A 179 10.99 -36.46 19.53
N SER A 180 12.14 -35.89 19.87
CA SER A 180 12.77 -34.85 19.04
C SER A 180 13.07 -35.41 17.64
N HIS A 181 12.65 -34.69 16.60
CA HIS A 181 12.87 -35.07 15.19
C HIS A 181 14.33 -34.89 14.76
N SER A 182 15.25 -35.62 15.39
CA SER A 182 16.64 -35.71 14.98
C SER A 182 16.82 -36.72 13.84
N ALA A 183 17.92 -36.61 13.07
CA ALA A 183 18.28 -37.61 12.05
C ALA A 183 18.25 -39.03 12.62
N LEU A 184 18.77 -39.22 13.84
CA LEU A 184 18.84 -40.53 14.48
C LEU A 184 17.46 -41.09 14.84
N SER A 185 16.54 -40.25 15.34
CA SER A 185 15.16 -40.67 15.63
C SER A 185 14.41 -41.05 14.35
N LEU A 186 14.60 -40.32 13.25
CA LEU A 186 13.98 -40.60 11.95
C LEU A 186 14.56 -41.88 11.32
N GLN A 187 15.88 -42.06 11.37
CA GLN A 187 16.56 -43.29 10.95
C GLN A 187 16.08 -44.50 11.75
N LEU A 188 15.88 -44.35 13.06
CA LEU A 188 15.41 -45.43 13.91
C LEU A 188 13.97 -45.84 13.60
N ALA A 189 13.09 -44.87 13.34
CA ALA A 189 11.73 -45.15 12.91
C ALA A 189 11.70 -45.87 11.56
N ALA A 190 12.47 -45.38 10.58
CA ALA A 190 12.63 -46.06 9.29
C ALA A 190 13.17 -47.48 9.45
N TYR A 191 14.14 -47.69 10.34
CA TYR A 191 14.70 -49.01 10.66
C TYR A 191 13.66 -49.95 11.28
N TYR A 192 12.91 -49.46 12.28
CA TYR A 192 11.85 -50.21 12.95
C TYR A 192 10.79 -50.68 11.95
N TYR A 193 10.24 -49.78 11.13
CA TYR A 193 9.23 -50.14 10.13
C TYR A 193 9.81 -51.05 9.06
N SER A 194 11.08 -50.87 8.67
CA SER A 194 11.77 -51.77 7.73
C SER A 194 11.88 -53.20 8.30
N LEU A 195 12.23 -53.35 9.58
CA LEU A 195 12.27 -54.66 10.25
C LEU A 195 10.90 -55.32 10.30
N GLN A 196 9.85 -54.55 10.59
CA GLN A 196 8.48 -55.04 10.68
C GLN A 196 7.95 -55.48 9.31
N ILE A 197 8.15 -54.66 8.27
CA ILE A 197 7.81 -55.01 6.89
C ILE A 197 8.58 -56.27 6.47
N TYR A 198 9.88 -56.34 6.76
CA TYR A 198 10.70 -57.51 6.47
C TYR A 198 10.13 -58.77 7.14
N ALA A 199 9.74 -58.69 8.42
CA ALA A 199 9.18 -59.81 9.17
C ALA A 199 7.83 -60.29 8.59
N HIS A 200 6.97 -59.37 8.14
CA HIS A 200 5.68 -59.72 7.53
C HIS A 200 5.83 -60.30 6.12
N LEU A 201 6.84 -59.86 5.37
CA LEU A 201 7.19 -60.38 4.05
C LEU A 201 7.99 -61.69 4.08
N ALA A 202 8.21 -62.26 5.26
CA ALA A 202 9.01 -63.48 5.46
C ALA A 202 8.29 -64.78 5.01
N PRO A 203 7.81 -64.85 3.76
CA PRO A 203 8.04 -66.04 2.95
C PRO A 203 8.64 -65.77 1.55
N CYS A 204 9.11 -64.54 1.24
CA CYS A 204 9.75 -64.24 -0.05
C CYS A 204 11.22 -64.73 -0.17
N PHE A 205 11.86 -65.15 0.93
CA PHE A 205 13.27 -65.57 0.95
C PHE A 205 13.49 -66.89 1.72
N LYS A 206 12.73 -67.93 1.38
CA LYS A 206 12.71 -69.22 2.09
C LYS A 206 14.03 -70.02 2.05
N ASP A 207 15.06 -69.57 1.33
CA ASP A 207 16.19 -70.44 1.00
C ASP A 207 17.47 -70.25 1.82
N LYS A 208 17.58 -69.23 2.69
CA LYS A 208 18.71 -69.11 3.64
C LYS A 208 18.25 -68.42 4.91
N CYS A 209 18.72 -68.87 6.08
CA CYS A 209 18.71 -68.06 7.30
C CYS A 209 19.45 -66.76 7.00
N HIS A 210 18.73 -65.72 6.60
CA HIS A 210 19.34 -64.44 6.26
C HIS A 210 20.01 -63.90 7.53
N PRO A 211 21.28 -63.47 7.48
CA PRO A 211 21.95 -62.93 8.64
C PRO A 211 21.48 -61.48 8.88
N LEU A 212 20.17 -61.27 9.09
CA LEU A 212 19.60 -59.97 9.45
C LEU A 212 20.34 -59.33 10.63
N TYR A 213 20.75 -60.14 11.59
CA TYR A 213 21.54 -59.72 12.74
C TYR A 213 23.00 -59.33 12.41
N ARG A 214 23.47 -59.57 11.17
CA ARG A 214 24.77 -59.12 10.66
C ARG A 214 24.66 -58.01 9.61
N ALA A 215 23.46 -57.67 9.16
CA ALA A 215 23.25 -56.62 8.17
C ALA A 215 23.27 -55.26 8.85
N ASP A 216 23.88 -54.28 8.20
CA ASP A 216 23.86 -52.90 8.69
C ASP A 216 22.41 -52.37 8.65
N PRO A 217 21.95 -51.60 9.65
CA PRO A 217 20.61 -51.01 9.65
C PRO A 217 20.26 -50.26 8.35
N ASN A 218 21.23 -49.57 7.73
CA ASN A 218 21.01 -48.86 6.47
C ASN A 218 20.83 -49.81 5.28
N GLU A 219 21.49 -50.96 5.27
CA GLU A 219 21.30 -51.98 4.22
C GLU A 219 19.88 -52.56 4.29
N ILE A 220 19.37 -52.80 5.50
CA ILE A 220 18.01 -53.28 5.72
C ILE A 220 16.98 -52.25 5.23
N ILE A 221 17.13 -50.97 5.62
CA ILE A 221 16.24 -49.90 5.15
C ILE A 221 16.26 -49.83 3.62
N LYS A 222 17.45 -49.76 3.00
CA LYS A 222 17.60 -49.69 1.54
C LYS A 222 16.96 -50.89 0.83
N MET A 223 17.20 -52.10 1.34
CA MET A 223 16.67 -53.33 0.77
C MET A 223 15.14 -53.34 0.79
N VAL A 224 14.54 -53.01 1.94
CA VAL A 224 13.08 -52.99 2.11
C VAL A 224 12.45 -51.87 1.29
N THR A 225 12.99 -50.65 1.34
CA THR A 225 12.48 -49.51 0.55
C THR A 225 12.54 -49.81 -0.95
N LYS A 226 13.63 -50.42 -1.44
CA LYS A 226 13.73 -50.85 -2.84
C LYS A 226 12.67 -51.89 -3.19
N TYR A 227 12.52 -52.93 -2.38
CA TYR A 227 11.53 -53.99 -2.63
C TYR A 227 10.10 -53.44 -2.66
N VAL A 228 9.73 -52.59 -1.70
CA VAL A 228 8.40 -51.96 -1.66
C VAL A 228 8.16 -51.07 -2.89
N SER A 229 9.18 -50.34 -3.35
CA SER A 229 9.11 -49.48 -4.54
C SER A 229 8.98 -50.30 -5.84
N ASP A 230 9.76 -51.37 -5.99
CA ASP A 230 9.74 -52.26 -7.16
C ASP A 230 8.37 -52.96 -7.32
N TYR A 231 7.63 -53.14 -6.23
CA TYR A 231 6.30 -53.76 -6.17
C TYR A 231 5.19 -52.80 -5.73
N ALA A 232 5.31 -51.51 -6.07
CA ALA A 232 4.35 -50.46 -5.65
C ALA A 232 2.88 -50.73 -6.06
N ASN A 233 2.65 -51.47 -7.15
CA ASN A 233 1.31 -51.81 -7.66
C ASN A 233 0.77 -53.17 -7.16
N ALA A 234 1.43 -53.79 -6.18
CA ALA A 234 0.98 -55.08 -5.63
C ALA A 234 -0.18 -54.91 -4.64
N ASN A 235 -1.10 -55.88 -4.61
CA ASN A 235 -2.22 -55.92 -3.66
C ASN A 235 -1.74 -56.41 -2.28
N TRP A 236 -1.13 -55.52 -1.50
CA TRP A 236 -0.68 -55.81 -0.14
C TRP A 236 -1.84 -55.90 0.86
N PRO A 237 -1.73 -56.73 1.92
CA PRO A 237 -2.65 -56.68 3.05
C PRO A 237 -2.68 -55.30 3.70
N MET A 238 -3.84 -54.88 4.21
CA MET A 238 -4.05 -53.53 4.78
C MET A 238 -3.07 -53.20 5.92
N GLU A 239 -2.72 -54.20 6.74
CA GLU A 239 -1.72 -54.06 7.80
C GLU A 239 -0.34 -53.70 7.23
N LEU A 240 0.08 -54.36 6.15
CA LEU A 240 1.36 -54.10 5.50
C LEU A 240 1.37 -52.75 4.77
N VAL A 241 0.25 -52.35 4.15
CA VAL A 241 0.07 -51.01 3.56
C VAL A 241 0.32 -49.94 4.62
N SER A 242 -0.26 -50.08 5.81
CA SER A 242 -0.06 -49.10 6.89
C SER A 242 1.40 -48.99 7.33
N LEU A 243 2.16 -50.10 7.33
CA LEU A 243 3.59 -50.08 7.66
C LEU A 243 4.42 -49.45 6.55
N ILE A 244 4.07 -49.70 5.28
CA ILE A 244 4.72 -49.10 4.12
C ILE A 244 4.51 -47.58 4.11
N GLU A 245 3.30 -47.10 4.42
CA GLU A 245 3.00 -45.67 4.55
C GLU A 245 3.85 -45.02 5.65
N GLN A 246 4.01 -45.67 6.80
CA GLN A 246 4.88 -45.18 7.87
C GLN A 246 6.36 -45.17 7.46
N LEU A 247 6.85 -46.22 6.78
CA LEU A 247 8.22 -46.25 6.27
C LEU A 247 8.47 -45.10 5.29
N HIS A 248 7.55 -44.87 4.34
CA HIS A 248 7.65 -43.75 3.40
C HIS A 248 7.62 -42.40 4.13
N TYR A 249 6.71 -42.22 5.09
CA TYR A 249 6.62 -41.01 5.91
C TYR A 249 7.94 -40.68 6.60
N TYR A 250 8.54 -41.64 7.32
CA TYR A 250 9.80 -41.42 8.04
C TYR A 250 11.01 -41.25 7.11
N ASN A 251 11.04 -41.97 5.99
CA ASN A 251 12.08 -41.79 4.98
C ASN A 251 12.02 -40.40 4.34
N GLU A 252 10.84 -39.92 3.93
CA GLU A 252 10.71 -38.57 3.37
C GLU A 252 11.16 -37.50 4.36
N ARG A 253 10.74 -37.61 5.64
CA ARG A 253 11.20 -36.68 6.68
C ARG A 253 12.70 -36.73 6.92
N LEU A 254 13.31 -37.92 6.88
CA LEU A 254 14.76 -38.06 7.02
C LEU A 254 15.50 -37.37 5.88
N VAL A 255 15.01 -37.53 4.66
CA VAL A 255 15.65 -36.89 3.51
C VAL A 255 15.45 -35.37 3.55
N ASP A 256 14.27 -34.87 3.92
CA ASP A 256 14.02 -33.44 4.11
C ASP A 256 14.92 -32.84 5.18
N PHE A 257 15.09 -33.54 6.30
CA PHE A 257 16.02 -33.15 7.35
C PHE A 257 17.47 -33.09 6.84
N THR A 258 17.89 -34.10 6.07
CA THR A 258 19.25 -34.16 5.49
C THR A 258 19.48 -33.02 4.49
N GLN A 259 18.51 -32.73 3.63
CA GLN A 259 18.58 -31.62 2.68
C GLN A 259 18.66 -30.28 3.41
N ALA A 260 17.83 -30.08 4.44
CA ALA A 260 17.87 -28.88 5.24
C ALA A 260 19.20 -28.70 6.00
N GLN A 261 19.84 -29.79 6.45
CA GLN A 261 21.19 -29.75 7.02
C GLN A 261 22.25 -29.35 6.00
N ILE A 262 22.17 -29.86 4.76
CA ILE A 262 23.06 -29.44 3.68
C ILE A 262 22.89 -27.94 3.41
N LEU A 263 21.65 -27.46 3.31
CA LEU A 263 21.34 -26.03 3.11
C LEU A 263 21.84 -25.15 4.26
N HIS A 264 21.71 -25.62 5.50
CA HIS A 264 22.28 -24.95 6.66
C HIS A 264 23.81 -24.88 6.59
N GLY A 265 24.46 -25.98 6.17
CA GLY A 265 25.92 -26.04 5.95
C GLY A 265 26.44 -25.13 4.85
N LEU A 266 25.59 -24.74 3.89
CA LEU A 266 25.90 -23.73 2.87
C LEU A 266 25.84 -22.28 3.40
N GLY A 267 25.59 -22.08 4.70
CA GLY A 267 25.61 -20.76 5.34
C GLY A 267 24.41 -19.87 5.01
N ARG A 268 23.31 -20.45 4.50
CA ARG A 268 22.12 -19.72 4.03
C ARG A 268 21.04 -19.49 5.10
N GLY A 269 21.34 -19.76 6.37
CA GLY A 269 20.45 -19.42 7.49
C GLY A 269 19.12 -20.18 7.51
N VAL A 270 19.08 -21.40 6.96
CA VAL A 270 17.87 -22.22 6.91
C VAL A 270 17.55 -22.82 8.28
N ASP A 271 16.30 -22.66 8.70
CA ASP A 271 15.74 -23.38 9.86
C ASP A 271 15.41 -24.82 9.44
N VAL A 272 16.21 -25.75 9.94
CA VAL A 272 16.15 -27.17 9.59
C VAL A 272 14.82 -27.80 9.98
N GLN A 273 14.28 -27.43 11.14
CA GLN A 273 13.02 -28.01 11.61
C GLN A 273 11.85 -27.47 10.80
N ARG A 274 11.83 -26.15 10.57
CA ARG A 274 10.77 -25.51 9.80
C ARG A 274 10.75 -25.97 8.35
N PHE A 275 11.91 -26.12 7.70
CA PHE A 275 11.99 -26.63 6.32
C PHE A 275 11.41 -28.04 6.18
N ALA A 276 11.59 -28.90 7.19
CA ALA A 276 11.09 -30.27 7.15
C ALA A 276 9.57 -30.38 7.35
N THR A 277 8.92 -29.39 7.98
CA THR A 277 7.50 -29.48 8.38
C THR A 277 6.58 -28.48 7.70
N ASP A 278 7.08 -27.30 7.30
CA ASP A 278 6.29 -26.20 6.73
C ASP A 278 6.49 -26.15 5.20
N ALA A 279 5.45 -26.55 4.46
CA ALA A 279 5.49 -26.59 3.00
C ALA A 279 5.62 -25.19 2.36
N GLN A 280 5.04 -24.15 2.98
CA GLN A 280 5.15 -22.79 2.47
C GLN A 280 6.57 -22.27 2.67
N TYR A 281 7.12 -22.42 3.88
CA TYR A 281 8.50 -22.04 4.16
C TYR A 281 9.51 -22.79 3.27
N LYS A 282 9.23 -24.06 2.96
CA LYS A 282 10.02 -24.86 2.03
C LYS A 282 10.04 -24.25 0.63
N THR A 283 8.87 -23.91 0.08
CA THR A 283 8.75 -23.24 -1.22
C THR A 283 9.46 -21.90 -1.22
N GLU A 284 9.22 -21.04 -0.22
CA GLU A 284 9.85 -19.73 -0.08
C GLU A 284 11.38 -19.85 0.02
N THR A 285 11.88 -20.82 0.78
CA THR A 285 13.33 -21.09 0.91
C THR A 285 13.92 -21.51 -0.43
N ILE A 286 13.25 -22.40 -1.18
CA ILE A 286 13.71 -22.84 -2.50
C ILE A 286 13.75 -21.67 -3.47
N LEU A 287 12.70 -20.84 -3.53
CA LEU A 287 12.66 -19.65 -4.37
C LEU A 287 13.76 -18.66 -3.97
N GLY A 288 13.98 -18.42 -2.67
CA GLY A 288 15.07 -17.57 -2.19
C GLY A 288 16.47 -18.10 -2.55
N LEU A 289 16.67 -19.42 -2.62
CA LEU A 289 17.93 -20.00 -3.11
C LEU A 289 18.19 -19.73 -4.60
N THR A 290 17.15 -19.43 -5.38
CA THR A 290 17.30 -19.07 -6.80
C THR A 290 17.86 -17.66 -6.98
N GLU A 291 17.82 -16.81 -5.94
CA GLU A 291 18.37 -15.45 -5.93
C GLU A 291 19.90 -15.47 -5.77
N THR A 292 20.59 -16.12 -6.70
CA THR A 292 22.03 -16.33 -6.67
C THR A 292 22.66 -16.28 -8.06
N LEU A 293 23.90 -15.80 -8.13
CA LEU A 293 24.70 -15.86 -9.35
C LEU A 293 25.54 -17.15 -9.44
N GLU A 294 25.73 -17.86 -8.32
CA GLU A 294 26.49 -19.09 -8.24
C GLU A 294 25.75 -20.26 -8.92
N GLU A 295 26.38 -20.85 -9.94
CA GLU A 295 25.79 -21.93 -10.75
C GLU A 295 25.50 -23.20 -9.93
N SER A 296 26.40 -23.55 -9.01
CA SER A 296 26.24 -24.71 -8.13
C SER A 296 25.00 -24.58 -7.22
N VAL A 297 24.82 -23.40 -6.61
CA VAL A 297 23.66 -23.12 -5.75
C VAL A 297 22.37 -23.07 -6.55
N TYR A 298 22.40 -22.45 -7.73
CA TYR A 298 21.24 -22.43 -8.63
C TYR A 298 20.83 -23.85 -9.06
N SER A 299 21.78 -24.72 -9.39
CA SER A 299 21.52 -26.13 -9.72
C SER A 299 20.92 -26.91 -8.55
N ILE A 300 21.33 -26.61 -7.31
CA ILE A 300 20.73 -27.19 -6.10
C ILE A 300 19.27 -26.71 -5.96
N ALA A 301 19.01 -25.42 -6.13
CA ALA A 301 17.65 -24.87 -6.07
C ALA A 301 16.71 -25.53 -7.10
N LEU A 302 17.18 -25.76 -8.34
CA LEU A 302 16.40 -26.48 -9.36
C LEU A 302 16.12 -27.93 -8.97
N SER A 303 17.11 -28.63 -8.42
CA SER A 303 16.95 -30.02 -7.97
C SER A 303 15.93 -30.12 -6.83
N LEU A 304 15.96 -29.16 -5.89
CA LEU A 304 14.99 -29.07 -4.80
C LEU A 304 13.60 -28.71 -5.32
N ALA A 305 13.48 -27.77 -6.25
CA ALA A 305 12.21 -27.40 -6.86
C ALA A 305 11.54 -28.60 -7.54
N GLN A 306 12.29 -29.38 -8.32
CA GLN A 306 11.80 -30.60 -8.95
C GLN A 306 11.33 -31.64 -7.92
N ARG A 307 12.13 -31.87 -6.87
CA ARG A 307 11.79 -32.81 -5.80
C ARG A 307 10.51 -32.43 -5.07
N TYR A 308 10.38 -31.16 -4.70
CA TYR A 308 9.26 -30.65 -3.90
C TYR A 308 8.10 -30.13 -4.74
N GLN A 309 8.14 -30.38 -6.05
CA GLN A 309 7.10 -29.99 -7.01
C GLN A 309 6.81 -28.48 -6.99
N VAL A 310 7.80 -27.65 -6.69
CA VAL A 310 7.71 -26.20 -6.86
C VAL A 310 7.70 -25.91 -8.37
N PRO A 311 6.72 -25.17 -8.89
CA PRO A 311 6.62 -24.90 -10.31
C PRO A 311 7.90 -24.24 -10.84
N LEU A 312 8.50 -24.82 -11.90
CA LEU A 312 9.69 -24.23 -12.55
C LEU A 312 9.43 -22.80 -13.05
N TRP A 313 8.18 -22.50 -13.39
CA TRP A 313 7.78 -21.15 -13.75
C TRP A 313 8.06 -20.14 -12.63
N GLU A 314 7.73 -20.47 -11.37
CA GLU A 314 7.99 -19.59 -10.22
C GLU A 314 9.49 -19.44 -9.97
N VAL A 315 10.24 -20.55 -10.02
CA VAL A 315 11.70 -20.55 -9.89
C VAL A 315 12.38 -19.63 -10.92
N TYR A 316 12.00 -19.74 -12.19
CA TYR A 316 12.58 -18.91 -13.24
C TYR A 316 12.14 -17.45 -13.15
N MET A 317 10.90 -17.19 -12.70
CA MET A 317 10.39 -15.84 -12.55
C MET A 317 11.09 -15.13 -11.38
N THR A 318 11.24 -15.79 -10.23
CA THR A 318 12.00 -15.27 -9.08
C THR A 318 13.45 -15.01 -9.45
N HIS A 319 14.10 -15.94 -10.17
CA HIS A 319 15.46 -15.72 -10.62
C HIS A 319 15.55 -14.52 -11.57
N LEU A 320 14.64 -14.41 -12.55
CA LEU A 320 14.63 -13.28 -13.49
C LEU A 320 14.40 -11.94 -12.77
N GLU A 321 13.51 -11.89 -11.78
CA GLU A 321 13.31 -10.71 -10.93
C GLU A 321 14.61 -10.30 -10.24
N TYR A 322 15.27 -11.23 -9.55
CA TYR A 322 16.56 -11.01 -8.89
C TYR A 322 17.63 -10.47 -9.86
N LEU A 323 17.68 -10.98 -11.09
CA LEU A 323 18.60 -10.47 -12.10
C LEU A 323 18.37 -8.97 -12.35
N PHE A 324 17.12 -8.51 -12.41
CA PHE A 324 16.82 -7.10 -12.63
C PHE A 324 17.02 -6.22 -11.39
N SER A 325 16.73 -6.71 -10.18
CA SER A 325 16.77 -5.96 -8.92
C SER A 325 18.15 -5.95 -8.25
N ASP A 326 18.54 -7.06 -7.64
CA ASP A 326 19.58 -7.10 -6.60
C ASP A 326 20.88 -7.76 -7.06
N SER A 327 20.91 -8.31 -8.28
CA SER A 327 22.09 -9.01 -8.81
C SER A 327 23.29 -8.10 -9.11
N GLY A 328 23.06 -6.79 -9.30
CA GLY A 328 24.10 -5.83 -9.71
C GLY A 328 24.62 -6.02 -11.15
N LEU A 329 24.03 -6.90 -11.94
CA LEU A 329 24.47 -7.20 -13.31
C LEU A 329 24.11 -6.09 -14.31
N SER A 330 24.98 -5.90 -15.31
CA SER A 330 24.68 -5.08 -16.48
C SER A 330 23.59 -5.74 -17.34
N THR A 331 22.89 -4.97 -18.17
CA THR A 331 21.81 -5.48 -19.02
C THR A 331 22.28 -6.59 -19.97
N ALA A 332 23.52 -6.53 -20.46
CA ALA A 332 24.08 -7.56 -21.34
C ALA A 332 24.35 -8.88 -20.58
N GLU A 333 24.79 -8.81 -19.33
CA GLU A 333 25.03 -9.98 -18.49
C GLU A 333 23.71 -10.66 -18.09
N ILE A 334 22.67 -9.87 -17.79
CA ILE A 334 21.32 -10.41 -17.56
C ILE A 334 20.82 -11.13 -18.81
N GLU A 335 20.93 -10.49 -19.97
CA GLU A 335 20.49 -11.09 -21.24
C GLU A 335 21.24 -12.40 -21.51
N GLY A 336 22.56 -12.41 -21.36
CA GLY A 336 23.38 -13.60 -21.54
C GLY A 336 23.01 -14.72 -20.57
N ARG A 337 22.77 -14.40 -19.29
CA ARG A 337 22.40 -15.40 -18.28
C ARG A 337 20.99 -15.95 -18.52
N ALA A 338 20.01 -15.11 -18.82
CA ALA A 338 18.64 -15.53 -19.10
C ALA A 338 18.57 -16.43 -20.35
N GLN A 339 19.38 -16.16 -21.37
CA GLN A 339 19.52 -17.00 -22.55
C GLN A 339 20.21 -18.33 -22.23
N THR A 340 21.32 -18.30 -21.50
CA THR A 340 22.09 -19.50 -21.13
C THR A 340 21.25 -20.48 -20.31
N LEU A 341 20.42 -19.97 -19.40
CA LEU A 341 19.52 -20.77 -18.57
C LEU A 341 18.18 -21.12 -19.25
N GLY A 342 17.93 -20.63 -20.47
CA GLY A 342 16.68 -20.91 -21.20
C GLY A 342 15.41 -20.47 -20.47
N LEU A 343 15.49 -19.43 -19.62
CA LEU A 343 14.39 -19.06 -18.70
C LEU A 343 13.07 -18.81 -19.45
N LEU A 344 13.16 -18.16 -20.61
CA LEU A 344 11.98 -17.75 -21.37
C LEU A 344 11.20 -18.94 -21.95
N ASP A 345 11.82 -20.10 -22.16
CA ASP A 345 11.12 -21.25 -22.75
C ASP A 345 9.99 -21.74 -21.84
N THR A 346 10.18 -21.66 -20.52
CA THR A 346 9.14 -21.96 -19.54
C THR A 346 8.27 -20.75 -19.23
N LEU A 347 8.85 -19.56 -19.10
CA LEU A 347 8.08 -18.36 -18.70
C LEU A 347 6.99 -17.96 -19.72
N LYS A 348 7.23 -18.24 -21.00
CA LYS A 348 6.27 -18.02 -22.10
C LYS A 348 4.98 -18.84 -22.00
N THR A 349 4.96 -19.92 -21.19
CA THR A 349 3.79 -20.78 -21.05
C THR A 349 2.62 -20.09 -20.33
N ASN A 350 2.89 -19.04 -19.53
CA ASN A 350 1.88 -18.22 -18.86
C ASN A 350 2.14 -16.71 -19.04
N PRO A 351 1.79 -16.14 -20.21
CA PRO A 351 2.02 -14.73 -20.54
C PRO A 351 1.31 -13.72 -19.63
N GLY A 352 0.15 -14.09 -19.07
CA GLY A 352 -0.65 -13.21 -18.21
C GLY A 352 0.03 -12.97 -16.86
N SER A 353 0.41 -14.05 -16.17
CA SER A 353 1.16 -13.97 -14.91
C SER A 353 2.54 -13.36 -15.12
N PHE A 354 3.21 -13.63 -16.25
CA PHE A 354 4.49 -13.00 -16.57
C PHE A 354 4.35 -11.48 -16.69
N TYR A 355 3.33 -10.99 -17.41
CA TYR A 355 3.08 -9.56 -17.54
C TYR A 355 2.78 -8.90 -16.19
N GLU A 356 1.93 -9.51 -15.36
CA GLU A 356 1.57 -8.98 -14.05
C GLU A 356 2.80 -8.88 -13.14
N HIS A 357 3.61 -9.94 -13.07
CA HIS A 357 4.82 -9.98 -12.25
C HIS A 357 5.86 -8.97 -12.72
N MET A 358 6.12 -8.93 -14.03
CA MET A 358 7.05 -7.97 -14.64
C MET A 358 6.62 -6.52 -14.38
N THR A 359 5.33 -6.22 -14.44
CA THR A 359 4.82 -4.86 -14.20
C THR A 359 4.88 -4.48 -12.71
N LYS A 360 4.60 -5.42 -11.81
CA LYS A 360 4.50 -5.17 -10.37
C LYS A 360 5.85 -5.12 -9.66
N TYR A 361 6.77 -6.03 -10.00
CA TYR A 361 8.01 -6.21 -9.26
C TYR A 361 9.25 -5.80 -10.06
N VAL A 362 9.28 -6.04 -11.38
CA VAL A 362 10.47 -5.76 -12.21
C VAL A 362 10.49 -4.34 -12.78
N TYR A 363 9.38 -3.85 -13.33
CA TYR A 363 9.34 -2.52 -13.92
C TYR A 363 9.72 -1.41 -12.93
N PRO A 364 9.27 -1.41 -11.66
CA PRO A 364 9.64 -0.36 -10.70
C PRO A 364 11.14 -0.27 -10.42
N THR A 365 11.89 -1.38 -10.48
CA THR A 365 13.33 -1.40 -10.16
C THR A 365 14.21 -0.81 -11.26
N ILE A 366 13.68 -0.65 -12.48
CA ILE A 366 14.44 -0.11 -13.62
C ILE A 366 14.47 1.43 -13.56
N GLU A 367 15.63 2.06 -13.65
CA GLU A 367 15.72 3.52 -13.75
C GLU A 367 15.12 4.05 -15.06
N GLY A 368 14.38 5.16 -15.00
CA GLY A 368 13.73 5.74 -16.19
C GLY A 368 14.70 6.24 -17.28
N LYS A 369 15.95 6.52 -16.91
CA LYS A 369 17.02 6.94 -17.83
C LYS A 369 17.80 5.76 -18.42
N ASP A 370 17.67 4.55 -17.86
CA ASP A 370 18.32 3.36 -18.41
C ASP A 370 17.50 2.81 -19.57
N LEU A 371 17.65 3.47 -20.72
CA LEU A 371 16.99 3.08 -21.97
C LEU A 371 17.39 1.68 -22.44
N GLN A 372 18.55 1.16 -22.02
CA GLN A 372 18.99 -0.18 -22.42
C GLN A 372 18.27 -1.25 -21.60
N ARG A 373 18.18 -1.08 -20.28
CA ARG A 373 17.40 -1.98 -19.40
C ARG A 373 15.91 -1.94 -19.73
N LEU A 374 15.35 -0.76 -20.00
CA LEU A 374 13.97 -0.61 -20.47
C LEU A 374 13.75 -1.30 -21.83
N LEU A 375 14.67 -1.15 -22.78
CA LEU A 375 14.58 -1.84 -24.07
C LEU A 375 14.54 -3.36 -23.89
N TYR A 376 15.39 -3.91 -23.02
CA TYR A 376 15.40 -5.34 -22.73
C TYR A 376 14.11 -5.78 -22.05
N TYR A 377 13.63 -5.04 -21.04
CA TYR A 377 12.33 -5.28 -20.40
C TYR A 377 11.17 -5.39 -21.40
N PHE A 378 11.01 -4.42 -22.30
CA PHE A 378 9.93 -4.48 -23.30
C PHE A 378 10.16 -5.59 -24.33
N THR A 379 11.42 -5.95 -24.63
CA THR A 379 11.75 -7.09 -25.49
C THR A 379 11.33 -8.42 -24.84
N LEU A 380 11.48 -8.56 -23.52
CA LEU A 380 10.99 -9.73 -22.78
C LEU A 380 9.46 -9.84 -22.85
N LEU A 381 8.75 -8.73 -22.63
CA LEU A 381 7.28 -8.71 -22.75
C LEU A 381 6.80 -9.09 -24.17
N GLU A 382 7.47 -8.60 -25.21
CA GLU A 382 7.16 -8.95 -26.59
C GLU A 382 7.45 -10.43 -26.88
N ASN A 383 8.61 -10.93 -26.45
CA ASN A 383 9.00 -12.34 -26.62
C ASN A 383 8.07 -13.31 -25.88
N CYS A 384 7.42 -12.85 -24.81
CA CYS A 384 6.40 -13.60 -24.07
C CYS A 384 4.96 -13.37 -24.56
N ALA A 385 4.78 -12.69 -25.69
CA ALA A 385 3.48 -12.41 -26.29
C ALA A 385 2.50 -11.69 -25.33
N CYS A 386 3.01 -10.84 -24.44
CA CYS A 386 2.23 -10.15 -23.42
C CYS A 386 1.35 -9.01 -23.96
N SER A 387 1.44 -8.70 -25.25
CA SER A 387 0.75 -7.58 -25.92
C SER A 387 -0.76 -7.53 -25.71
N GLN A 388 -1.41 -8.66 -25.41
CA GLN A 388 -2.85 -8.73 -25.14
C GLN A 388 -3.25 -8.32 -23.71
N PHE A 389 -2.31 -8.31 -22.76
CA PHE A 389 -2.56 -7.95 -21.35
C PHE A 389 -2.23 -6.49 -21.04
N VAL A 390 -1.51 -5.83 -21.95
CA VAL A 390 -1.13 -4.42 -21.83
C VAL A 390 -2.36 -3.54 -22.02
N LYS A 391 -2.76 -2.85 -20.95
CA LYS A 391 -3.88 -1.89 -20.96
C LYS A 391 -3.44 -0.47 -21.36
N HIS A 392 -2.13 -0.22 -21.44
CA HIS A 392 -1.57 1.07 -21.80
C HIS A 392 -1.72 1.38 -23.30
N ALA A 393 -1.69 2.67 -23.65
CA ALA A 393 -1.83 3.13 -25.02
C ALA A 393 -0.70 2.64 -25.95
N ILE A 394 0.50 2.41 -25.41
CA ILE A 394 1.67 1.94 -26.17
C ILE A 394 1.87 0.44 -25.90
N LYS A 395 1.94 -0.35 -26.97
CA LYS A 395 2.25 -1.79 -26.92
C LYS A 395 3.76 -2.06 -26.83
N PRO A 396 4.22 -3.24 -26.35
CA PRO A 396 5.64 -3.55 -26.19
C PRO A 396 6.48 -3.35 -27.46
N ASP A 397 6.06 -3.86 -28.63
CA ASP A 397 6.74 -3.57 -29.91
C ASP A 397 6.88 -2.06 -30.22
N SER A 398 5.85 -1.26 -29.92
CA SER A 398 5.91 0.19 -30.08
C SER A 398 6.91 0.84 -29.13
N HIS A 399 6.97 0.38 -27.86
CA HIS A 399 8.00 0.80 -26.91
C HIS A 399 9.41 0.49 -27.43
N ILE A 400 9.65 -0.73 -27.91
CA ILE A 400 10.94 -1.17 -28.46
C ILE A 400 11.37 -0.25 -29.62
N LYS A 401 10.46 0.00 -30.58
CA LYS A 401 10.73 0.87 -31.73
C LYS A 401 11.00 2.31 -31.32
N LEU A 402 10.30 2.82 -30.31
CA LEU A 402 10.44 4.19 -29.83
C LEU A 402 11.78 4.36 -29.08
N ILE A 403 12.09 3.46 -28.14
CA ILE A 403 13.33 3.49 -27.37
C ILE A 403 14.56 3.35 -28.27
N LYS A 404 14.54 2.43 -29.26
CA LYS A 404 15.65 2.28 -30.22
C LYS A 404 15.95 3.58 -30.98
N LYS A 405 14.92 4.34 -31.35
CA LYS A 405 15.10 5.63 -32.04
C LYS A 405 15.52 6.74 -31.10
N LEU A 406 14.93 6.81 -29.90
CA LEU A 406 15.23 7.84 -28.91
C LEU A 406 16.62 7.70 -28.31
N LYS A 407 17.11 6.48 -28.07
CA LYS A 407 18.46 6.22 -27.53
C LYS A 407 19.57 6.95 -28.31
N ALA A 408 19.40 7.12 -29.63
CA ALA A 408 20.38 7.78 -30.49
C ALA A 408 20.29 9.33 -30.49
N VAL A 409 19.13 9.91 -30.19
CA VAL A 409 18.86 11.35 -30.38
C VAL A 409 18.50 12.10 -29.09
N ALA A 410 18.17 11.38 -28.03
CA ALA A 410 17.60 11.89 -26.79
C ALA A 410 18.44 11.46 -25.57
N SER A 411 19.71 11.88 -25.55
CA SER A 411 20.61 11.59 -24.43
C SER A 411 20.07 12.20 -23.14
N GLY A 412 20.02 11.40 -22.06
CA GLY A 412 19.51 11.82 -20.75
C GLY A 412 17.98 11.80 -20.59
N LEU A 413 17.24 11.30 -21.58
CA LEU A 413 15.79 11.15 -21.51
C LEU A 413 15.36 10.20 -20.39
N ASP A 414 14.41 10.65 -19.58
CA ASP A 414 13.65 9.78 -18.68
C ASP A 414 12.42 9.23 -19.43
N TYR A 415 12.52 7.99 -19.91
CA TYR A 415 11.48 7.38 -20.72
C TYR A 415 10.24 6.98 -19.91
N LYS A 416 10.41 6.68 -18.61
CA LYS A 416 9.27 6.40 -17.73
C LYS A 416 8.38 7.64 -17.61
N LYS A 417 8.97 8.81 -17.40
CA LYS A 417 8.22 10.09 -17.38
C LYS A 417 7.59 10.42 -18.73
N LEU A 418 8.23 10.06 -19.84
CA LEU A 418 7.69 10.26 -21.18
C LEU A 418 6.40 9.48 -21.42
N THR A 419 6.28 8.28 -20.85
CA THR A 419 5.12 7.39 -21.06
C THR A 419 4.18 7.33 -19.84
N ASP A 420 4.36 8.22 -18.87
CA ASP A 420 3.50 8.31 -17.70
C ASP A 420 2.14 8.93 -18.10
N ALA A 421 1.05 8.38 -17.59
CA ALA A 421 -0.30 8.87 -17.90
C ALA A 421 -0.65 10.18 -17.17
N GLN A 422 0.08 10.53 -16.11
CA GLN A 422 -0.21 11.70 -15.27
C GLN A 422 0.69 12.91 -15.58
N ILE A 423 1.80 12.70 -16.30
CA ILE A 423 2.79 13.74 -16.59
C ILE A 423 2.76 14.03 -18.08
N SER A 424 2.82 15.32 -18.46
CA SER A 424 2.89 15.66 -19.88
C SER A 424 4.22 15.15 -20.47
N PRO A 425 4.21 14.39 -21.58
CA PRO A 425 5.46 13.92 -22.18
C PRO A 425 6.36 15.09 -22.63
N LEU A 426 5.79 16.27 -22.87
CA LEU A 426 6.55 17.48 -23.20
C LEU A 426 7.46 17.94 -22.05
N GLU A 427 7.11 17.70 -20.79
CA GLU A 427 7.96 18.00 -19.63
C GLU A 427 9.20 17.11 -19.59
N ALA A 428 9.05 15.82 -19.94
CA ALA A 428 10.16 14.89 -20.06
C ALA A 428 11.08 15.23 -21.24
N LEU A 429 10.52 15.75 -22.35
CA LEU A 429 11.27 16.14 -23.54
C LEU A 429 11.96 17.50 -23.40
N GLN A 430 11.35 18.49 -22.75
CA GLN A 430 11.90 19.85 -22.62
C GLN A 430 13.40 19.91 -22.27
N PRO A 431 13.90 19.25 -21.21
CA PRO A 431 15.31 19.37 -20.80
C PRO A 431 16.29 18.85 -21.86
N ILE A 432 15.91 17.87 -22.67
CA ILE A 432 16.78 17.23 -23.67
C ILE A 432 16.70 17.84 -25.07
N LEU A 433 15.65 18.63 -25.36
CA LEU A 433 15.44 19.21 -26.68
C LEU A 433 16.53 20.24 -27.01
N THR A 434 17.11 20.11 -28.21
CA THR A 434 18.15 20.98 -28.77
C THR A 434 17.93 21.16 -30.27
N SER A 435 18.58 22.15 -30.85
CA SER A 435 18.59 22.41 -32.30
C SER A 435 19.03 21.20 -33.14
N GLN A 436 19.85 20.30 -32.59
CA GLN A 436 20.33 19.09 -33.28
C GLN A 436 19.30 17.95 -33.29
N ASN A 437 18.54 17.76 -32.22
CA ASN A 437 17.66 16.59 -32.08
C ASN A 437 16.17 16.89 -32.28
N VAL A 438 15.73 18.15 -32.20
CA VAL A 438 14.30 18.51 -32.22
C VAL A 438 13.57 17.98 -33.46
N LEU A 439 14.20 18.04 -34.64
CA LEU A 439 13.60 17.51 -35.89
C LEU A 439 13.44 15.98 -35.85
N ALA A 440 14.38 15.26 -35.24
CA ALA A 440 14.31 13.81 -35.14
C ALA A 440 13.24 13.38 -34.13
N ILE A 441 13.17 14.07 -32.98
CA ILE A 441 12.18 13.81 -31.93
C ILE A 441 10.77 14.20 -32.41
N SER A 442 10.61 15.32 -33.13
CA SER A 442 9.30 15.77 -33.61
C SER A 442 8.66 14.78 -34.60
N LYS A 443 9.47 14.06 -35.39
CA LYS A 443 9.00 12.96 -36.25
C LYS A 443 8.49 11.74 -35.48
N LEU A 444 8.83 11.62 -34.20
CA LEU A 444 8.37 10.54 -33.31
C LEU A 444 7.14 10.94 -32.50
N ALA A 445 6.75 12.22 -32.50
CA ALA A 445 5.65 12.75 -31.70
C ALA A 445 4.35 11.97 -31.88
N SER A 446 3.99 11.60 -33.11
CA SER A 446 2.78 10.84 -33.42
C SER A 446 2.73 9.41 -32.85
N ARG A 447 3.79 8.96 -32.17
CA ARG A 447 3.88 7.66 -31.49
C ARG A 447 3.92 7.80 -29.96
N ILE A 448 3.84 9.02 -29.44
CA ILE A 448 3.89 9.33 -28.01
C ILE A 448 2.51 9.86 -27.62
N PRO A 449 1.75 9.15 -26.78
CA PRO A 449 0.46 9.61 -26.27
C PRO A 449 0.66 10.76 -25.28
N ASP A 450 -0.21 11.75 -25.34
CA ASP A 450 -0.33 12.85 -24.38
C ASP A 450 -1.32 12.48 -23.26
N ILE A 451 -1.46 13.34 -22.24
CA ILE A 451 -2.35 13.15 -21.08
C ILE A 451 -3.80 12.88 -21.52
N ASN A 452 -4.25 13.54 -22.59
CA ASN A 452 -5.62 13.40 -23.12
C ASN A 452 -5.80 12.18 -24.05
N VAL A 453 -4.85 11.23 -24.07
CA VAL A 453 -4.83 10.03 -24.94
C VAL A 453 -4.64 10.36 -26.44
N GLU A 454 -4.69 11.64 -26.84
CA GLU A 454 -4.28 12.10 -28.16
C GLU A 454 -2.76 11.98 -28.34
N MET A 455 -2.30 11.70 -29.56
CA MET A 455 -0.86 11.63 -29.85
C MET A 455 -0.25 13.04 -29.91
N LEU A 456 0.99 13.18 -29.45
CA LEU A 456 1.72 14.43 -29.57
C LEU A 456 1.87 14.86 -31.04
N SER A 457 1.76 16.16 -31.27
CA SER A 457 2.00 16.75 -32.58
C SER A 457 3.48 17.12 -32.76
N SER A 458 3.97 17.09 -34.01
CA SER A 458 5.31 17.62 -34.29
C SER A 458 5.43 19.10 -33.93
N SER A 459 4.33 19.84 -33.96
CA SER A 459 4.26 21.27 -33.67
C SER A 459 4.47 21.55 -32.18
N SER A 460 3.86 20.76 -31.28
CA SER A 460 4.01 20.96 -29.83
C SER A 460 5.44 20.69 -29.35
N VAL A 461 6.13 19.67 -29.92
CA VAL A 461 7.56 19.43 -29.66
C VAL A 461 8.42 20.62 -30.07
N HIS A 462 8.15 21.21 -31.24
CA HIS A 462 8.85 22.40 -31.70
C HIS A 462 8.54 23.62 -30.82
N ALA A 463 7.28 23.81 -30.40
CA ALA A 463 6.90 24.91 -29.52
C ALA A 463 7.60 24.83 -28.16
N THR A 464 7.61 23.65 -27.53
CA THR A 464 8.32 23.42 -26.26
C THR A 464 9.82 23.70 -26.38
N TRP A 465 10.46 23.24 -27.47
CA TRP A 465 11.86 23.57 -27.74
C TRP A 465 12.09 25.07 -27.95
N LEU A 466 11.20 25.75 -28.69
CA LEU A 466 11.31 27.19 -28.94
C LEU A 466 11.15 28.01 -27.66
N LYS A 467 10.20 27.66 -26.79
CA LYS A 467 10.04 28.29 -25.46
C LYS A 467 11.33 28.18 -24.65
N LYS A 468 11.91 26.97 -24.56
CA LYS A 468 13.20 26.74 -23.89
C LYS A 468 14.32 27.55 -24.55
N THR A 469 14.41 27.52 -25.87
CA THR A 469 15.48 28.20 -26.62
C THR A 469 15.45 29.70 -26.42
N PHE A 470 14.25 30.30 -26.38
CA PHE A 470 14.08 31.71 -26.11
C PHE A 470 14.57 32.08 -24.72
N TRP A 471 14.11 31.37 -23.67
CA TRP A 471 14.41 31.72 -22.28
C TRP A 471 15.79 31.31 -21.78
N ASN A 472 16.25 30.11 -22.16
CA ASN A 472 17.42 29.46 -21.60
C ASN A 472 18.58 29.33 -22.60
N GLY A 473 18.33 29.67 -23.87
CA GLY A 473 19.27 29.45 -24.96
C GLY A 473 19.27 28.02 -25.51
N ASP A 474 20.19 27.77 -26.44
CA ASP A 474 20.42 26.49 -27.10
C ASP A 474 21.93 26.30 -27.30
N PRO A 475 22.51 25.11 -27.04
CA PRO A 475 23.96 24.89 -27.09
C PRO A 475 24.63 25.35 -28.39
N GLN A 476 23.91 25.36 -29.52
CA GLN A 476 24.45 25.79 -30.81
C GLN A 476 23.93 27.15 -31.27
N LEU A 477 22.62 27.40 -31.15
CA LEU A 477 22.01 28.62 -31.69
C LEU A 477 22.17 29.82 -30.76
N LEU A 478 22.09 29.61 -29.45
CA LEU A 478 22.11 30.65 -28.40
C LEU A 478 22.89 30.13 -27.18
N LYS A 479 24.22 30.18 -27.25
CA LYS A 479 25.12 29.58 -26.25
C LYS A 479 24.92 30.08 -24.81
N LYS A 480 24.32 31.25 -24.65
CA LYS A 480 23.99 31.86 -23.35
C LYS A 480 22.52 32.25 -23.35
N ALA A 481 21.90 32.20 -22.17
CA ALA A 481 20.57 32.73 -21.97
C ALA A 481 20.59 34.25 -22.22
N PRO A 482 19.63 34.81 -22.98
CA PRO A 482 19.56 36.25 -23.21
C PRO A 482 19.37 37.02 -21.90
N ASP A 483 20.03 38.18 -21.76
CA ASP A 483 19.91 39.02 -20.56
C ASP A 483 19.54 40.48 -20.83
N SER A 484 19.62 40.93 -22.09
CA SER A 484 19.34 42.32 -22.49
C SER A 484 18.34 42.39 -23.63
N GLY A 485 17.67 43.55 -23.79
CA GLY A 485 16.64 43.74 -24.82
C GLY A 485 17.11 43.40 -26.25
N ALA A 486 18.36 43.70 -26.60
CA ALA A 486 18.94 43.34 -27.89
C ALA A 486 19.13 41.82 -28.06
N GLU A 487 19.53 41.13 -27.00
CA GLU A 487 19.68 39.67 -26.99
C GLU A 487 18.34 38.95 -27.05
N TRP A 488 17.31 39.47 -26.35
CA TRP A 488 15.94 38.96 -26.45
C TRP A 488 15.38 39.08 -27.87
N SER A 489 15.59 40.23 -28.53
CA SER A 489 15.22 40.41 -29.94
C SER A 489 15.96 39.43 -30.86
N ARG A 490 17.27 39.21 -30.62
CA ARG A 490 18.05 38.20 -31.35
C ARG A 490 17.52 36.78 -31.14
N ALA A 491 17.15 36.43 -29.90
CA ALA A 491 16.59 35.13 -29.56
C ALA A 491 15.25 34.90 -30.27
N TYR A 492 14.37 35.92 -30.27
CA TYR A 492 13.13 35.91 -31.03
C TYR A 492 13.37 35.68 -32.53
N ASP A 493 14.31 36.41 -33.14
CA ASP A 493 14.58 36.28 -34.58
C ASP A 493 15.15 34.89 -34.95
N ILE A 494 15.83 34.21 -34.02
CA ILE A 494 16.23 32.80 -34.18
C ILE A 494 15.00 31.90 -34.11
N CYS A 495 14.15 32.04 -33.09
CA CYS A 495 12.94 31.26 -32.93
C CYS A 495 11.99 31.40 -34.13
N ARG A 496 11.83 32.63 -34.65
CA ARG A 496 10.97 32.97 -35.78
C ARG A 496 11.24 32.14 -37.03
N LYS A 497 12.49 31.72 -37.27
CA LYS A 497 12.88 30.89 -38.42
C LYS A 497 12.20 29.52 -38.43
N TYR A 498 11.68 29.07 -37.29
CA TYR A 498 11.05 27.76 -37.12
C TYR A 498 9.52 27.85 -37.05
N PHE A 499 8.92 29.03 -37.20
CA PHE A 499 7.46 29.20 -37.12
C PHE A 499 6.68 28.41 -38.19
N GLU A 500 7.28 28.13 -39.35
CA GLU A 500 6.66 27.26 -40.38
C GLU A 500 6.43 25.82 -39.91
N ARG A 501 7.04 25.42 -38.79
CA ARG A 501 6.88 24.10 -38.18
C ARG A 501 5.81 24.08 -37.08
N LEU A 502 5.23 25.23 -36.76
CA LEU A 502 4.17 25.37 -35.77
C LEU A 502 2.80 25.42 -36.46
N ASN A 503 1.82 24.78 -35.84
CA ASN A 503 0.41 25.04 -36.15
C ASN A 503 -0.03 26.37 -35.51
N PRO A 504 -1.19 26.92 -35.89
CA PRO A 504 -1.66 28.20 -35.38
C PRO A 504 -1.80 28.24 -33.84
N ARG A 505 -2.27 27.16 -33.21
CA ARG A 505 -2.47 27.07 -31.76
C ARG A 505 -1.16 27.13 -30.97
N ASP A 506 -0.16 26.38 -31.42
CA ASP A 506 1.15 26.32 -30.78
C ASP A 506 1.95 27.62 -31.01
N LEU A 507 1.74 28.29 -32.15
CA LEU A 507 2.30 29.61 -32.42
C LEU A 507 1.73 30.67 -31.48
N ILE A 508 0.41 30.65 -31.22
CA ILE A 508 -0.23 31.49 -30.19
C ILE A 508 0.39 31.19 -28.83
N THR A 509 0.47 29.92 -28.46
CA THR A 509 0.96 29.47 -27.15
C THR A 509 2.43 29.85 -26.93
N PHE A 510 3.28 29.79 -27.96
CA PHE A 510 4.65 30.30 -27.90
C PHE A 510 4.68 31.83 -27.76
N THR A 511 3.84 32.54 -28.52
CA THR A 511 3.83 34.00 -28.48
C THR A 511 3.36 34.52 -27.13
N ASP A 512 2.27 33.97 -26.59
CA ASP A 512 1.74 34.33 -25.27
C ASP A 512 2.75 34.02 -24.16
N GLU A 513 3.53 32.94 -24.28
CA GLU A 513 4.61 32.62 -23.34
C GLU A 513 5.67 33.74 -23.26
N ILE A 514 6.04 34.32 -24.41
CA ILE A 514 7.07 35.35 -24.47
C ILE A 514 6.53 36.76 -24.29
N THR A 515 5.20 36.96 -24.21
CA THR A 515 4.59 38.28 -24.01
C THR A 515 3.79 38.44 -22.73
N PHE A 516 3.05 37.43 -22.28
CA PHE A 516 2.10 37.54 -21.15
C PHE A 516 2.38 36.57 -20.01
N SER A 517 3.44 35.76 -20.09
CA SER A 517 3.88 34.97 -18.94
C SER A 517 4.45 35.86 -17.83
N SER A 518 4.50 35.33 -16.61
CA SER A 518 5.18 35.98 -15.48
C SER A 518 6.65 36.31 -15.79
N CYS A 519 7.35 35.40 -16.47
CA CYS A 519 8.74 35.60 -16.90
C CYS A 519 8.85 36.73 -17.93
N ALA A 520 7.90 36.83 -18.86
CA ALA A 520 7.85 37.91 -19.85
C ALA A 520 7.58 39.28 -19.22
N ALA A 521 6.57 39.39 -18.35
CA ALA A 521 6.23 40.65 -17.69
C ALA A 521 7.34 41.18 -16.79
N THR A 522 8.20 40.31 -16.25
CA THR A 522 9.30 40.69 -15.35
C THR A 522 10.62 40.97 -16.07
N LYS A 523 10.96 40.21 -17.13
CA LYS A 523 12.26 40.33 -17.81
C LYS A 523 12.23 41.19 -19.08
N LEU A 524 11.07 41.33 -19.73
CA LEU A 524 10.95 42.03 -21.01
C LEU A 524 10.21 43.35 -20.85
N THR A 525 10.72 44.38 -21.52
CA THR A 525 10.04 45.68 -21.63
C THR A 525 8.76 45.56 -22.46
N VAL A 526 7.83 46.51 -22.29
CA VAL A 526 6.61 46.56 -23.11
C VAL A 526 6.95 46.75 -24.59
N GLU A 527 8.00 47.51 -24.88
CA GLU A 527 8.50 47.78 -26.23
C GLU A 527 9.00 46.50 -26.90
N ASN A 528 9.82 45.70 -26.20
CA ASN A 528 10.33 44.43 -26.73
C ASN A 528 9.17 43.47 -27.05
N ARG A 529 8.22 43.32 -26.11
CA ARG A 529 7.04 42.46 -26.30
C ARG A 529 6.18 42.93 -27.47
N THR A 530 5.96 44.24 -27.59
CA THR A 530 5.21 44.86 -28.70
C THR A 530 5.87 44.60 -30.05
N GLU A 531 7.20 44.75 -30.14
CA GLU A 531 7.94 44.49 -31.38
C GLU A 531 7.84 43.02 -31.80
N MET A 532 8.03 42.09 -30.85
CA MET A 532 7.91 40.65 -31.10
C MET A 532 6.51 40.27 -31.57
N THR A 533 5.44 40.77 -30.92
CA THR A 533 4.06 40.53 -31.37
C THR A 533 3.82 41.08 -32.77
N LYS A 534 4.29 42.29 -33.10
CA LYS A 534 4.19 42.87 -34.46
C LYS A 534 4.88 41.98 -35.50
N LYS A 535 6.08 41.48 -35.20
CA LYS A 535 6.82 40.56 -36.08
C LYS A 535 6.08 39.22 -36.25
N THR A 536 5.44 38.69 -35.20
CA THR A 536 4.65 37.45 -35.29
C THR A 536 3.40 37.67 -36.14
N ILE A 537 2.68 38.77 -35.95
CA ILE A 537 1.51 39.15 -36.77
C ILE A 537 1.90 39.21 -38.25
N ALA A 538 3.05 39.81 -38.58
CA ALA A 538 3.55 39.87 -39.95
C ALA A 538 3.85 38.46 -40.51
N ALA A 539 4.43 37.56 -39.71
CA ALA A 539 4.67 36.18 -40.12
C ALA A 539 3.36 35.40 -40.36
N VAL A 540 2.37 35.55 -39.47
CA VAL A 540 1.05 34.92 -39.63
C VAL A 540 0.36 35.42 -40.89
N LYS A 541 0.39 36.73 -41.19
CA LYS A 541 -0.12 37.29 -42.45
C LYS A 541 0.52 36.62 -43.69
N GLN A 542 1.85 36.44 -43.68
CA GLN A 542 2.55 35.75 -44.75
C GLN A 542 2.12 34.29 -44.88
N PHE A 543 1.86 33.59 -43.77
CA PHE A 543 1.35 32.22 -43.80
C PHE A 543 -0.07 32.13 -44.35
N MET A 544 -0.95 33.06 -43.99
CA MET A 544 -2.30 33.16 -44.56
C MET A 544 -2.26 33.38 -46.08
N GLU A 545 -1.40 34.29 -46.56
CA GLU A 545 -1.21 34.53 -48.00
C GLU A 545 -0.65 33.31 -48.73
N LYS A 546 0.32 32.60 -48.11
CA LYS A 546 0.87 31.34 -48.66
C LYS A 546 -0.19 30.24 -48.75
N GLN A 547 -1.07 30.12 -47.76
CA GLN A 547 -2.17 29.14 -47.80
C GLN A 547 -3.19 29.47 -48.90
N LYS A 548 -3.60 30.74 -49.02
CA LYS A 548 -4.50 31.20 -50.09
C LYS A 548 -3.97 30.92 -51.50
N LYS A 549 -2.64 30.88 -51.67
CA LYS A 549 -1.98 30.54 -52.94
C LYS A 549 -1.85 29.03 -53.21
N LYS A 550 -2.05 28.16 -52.21
CA LYS A 550 -1.76 26.71 -52.28
C LYS A 550 -2.97 25.79 -52.42
N GLY A 551 -4.22 26.24 -52.27
CA GLY A 551 -5.37 25.36 -52.52
C GLY A 551 -6.73 26.00 -52.30
N LEU A 552 -7.52 26.02 -53.39
CA LEU A 552 -8.99 26.03 -53.43
C LEU A 552 -9.54 24.59 -53.60
N GLU A 553 -8.71 23.56 -53.44
CA GLU A 553 -9.11 22.17 -53.59
C GLU A 553 -8.75 21.40 -52.31
N ASP A 554 -9.76 20.75 -51.75
CA ASP A 554 -9.80 19.96 -50.51
C ASP A 554 -9.69 20.69 -49.17
N SER A 555 -10.85 21.12 -48.66
CA SER A 555 -11.04 21.26 -47.21
C SER A 555 -12.38 20.69 -46.76
N THR A 556 -12.41 19.40 -46.43
CA THR A 556 -13.31 18.88 -45.40
C THR A 556 -12.88 19.48 -44.06
N GLN A 557 -13.35 20.71 -43.81
CA GLN A 557 -13.06 21.47 -42.60
C GLN A 557 -13.65 20.75 -41.39
N THR A 558 -12.78 20.15 -40.58
CA THR A 558 -13.14 19.72 -39.22
C THR A 558 -13.34 20.98 -38.38
N CYS A 559 -14.55 21.17 -37.85
CA CYS A 559 -15.07 22.42 -37.26
C CYS A 559 -14.31 22.95 -36.01
N ASN A 560 -13.28 22.24 -35.51
CA ASN A 560 -12.68 22.48 -34.19
C ASN A 560 -11.18 22.83 -34.18
N SER A 561 -10.53 23.03 -35.33
CA SER A 561 -9.09 23.38 -35.37
C SER A 561 -8.86 24.89 -35.48
N VAL A 562 -7.95 25.44 -34.66
CA VAL A 562 -7.58 26.87 -34.67
C VAL A 562 -6.92 27.21 -36.01
N THR A 563 -7.51 28.13 -36.77
CA THR A 563 -6.98 28.58 -38.07
C THR A 563 -5.99 29.74 -37.93
N TYR A 564 -5.28 30.07 -39.02
CA TYR A 564 -4.40 31.24 -39.03
C TYR A 564 -5.16 32.57 -38.91
N GLU A 565 -6.42 32.65 -39.35
CA GLU A 565 -7.30 33.80 -39.12
C GLU A 565 -7.56 34.00 -37.62
N VAL A 566 -7.87 32.91 -36.90
CA VAL A 566 -8.09 32.96 -35.44
C VAL A 566 -6.81 33.39 -34.72
N ALA A 567 -5.66 32.83 -35.10
CA ALA A 567 -4.36 33.23 -34.55
C ALA A 567 -4.04 34.70 -34.84
N PHE A 568 -4.34 35.19 -36.04
CA PHE A 568 -4.15 36.58 -36.40
C PHE A 568 -4.99 37.53 -35.51
N ASN A 569 -6.27 37.21 -35.31
CA ASN A 569 -7.16 37.99 -34.46
C ASN A 569 -6.73 37.96 -32.98
N HIS A 570 -6.31 36.80 -32.48
CA HIS A 570 -5.75 36.66 -31.13
C HIS A 570 -4.51 37.55 -30.93
N LEU A 571 -3.59 37.55 -31.90
CA LEU A 571 -2.39 38.38 -31.84
C LEU A 571 -2.68 39.87 -32.01
N GLN A 572 -3.70 40.26 -32.80
CA GLN A 572 -4.17 41.64 -32.89
C GLN A 572 -4.70 42.15 -31.55
N GLN A 573 -5.52 41.36 -30.86
CA GLN A 573 -6.00 41.67 -29.51
C GLN A 573 -4.81 41.79 -28.54
N SER A 574 -3.86 40.86 -28.63
CA SER A 574 -2.64 40.87 -27.83
C SER A 574 -1.83 42.16 -28.02
N LEU A 575 -1.67 42.60 -29.28
CA LEU A 575 -0.96 43.83 -29.61
C LEU A 575 -1.71 45.07 -29.09
N ALA A 576 -3.04 45.09 -29.22
CA ALA A 576 -3.86 46.16 -28.69
C ALA A 576 -3.75 46.25 -27.17
N HIS A 577 -3.78 45.12 -26.45
CA HIS A 577 -3.58 45.07 -24.99
C HIS A 577 -2.21 45.58 -24.57
N LEU A 578 -1.13 45.21 -25.28
CA LEU A 578 0.20 45.79 -25.00
C LEU A 578 0.19 47.33 -25.14
N GLY A 579 -0.60 47.87 -26.07
CA GLY A 579 -0.79 49.31 -26.23
C GLY A 579 -1.54 49.99 -25.08
N THR A 580 -2.35 49.26 -24.30
CA THR A 580 -3.05 49.82 -23.13
C THR A 580 -2.15 49.86 -21.90
N LEU A 581 -1.00 49.17 -21.90
CA LEU A 581 -0.05 49.20 -20.78
C LEU A 581 0.64 50.55 -20.60
N SER A 582 0.61 51.41 -21.62
CA SER A 582 1.02 52.81 -21.56
C SER A 582 -0.12 53.78 -21.25
N HIS A 583 -1.34 53.30 -21.05
CA HIS A 583 -2.50 54.13 -20.70
C HIS A 583 -2.31 54.77 -19.31
N ASP A 584 -2.71 56.04 -19.16
CA ASP A 584 -2.50 56.83 -17.94
C ASP A 584 -3.00 56.12 -16.67
N PHE A 585 -4.18 55.48 -16.76
CA PHE A 585 -4.73 54.67 -15.68
C PHE A 585 -3.82 53.50 -15.25
N ILE A 586 -3.27 52.76 -16.21
CA ILE A 586 -2.39 51.61 -15.92
C ILE A 586 -1.05 52.09 -15.36
N ASN A 587 -0.54 53.22 -15.86
CA ASN A 587 0.66 53.86 -15.31
C ASN A 587 0.43 54.35 -13.87
N HIS A 588 -0.74 54.90 -13.56
CA HIS A 588 -1.12 55.28 -12.20
C HIS A 588 -1.11 54.08 -11.25
N LEU A 589 -1.60 52.91 -11.70
CA LEU A 589 -1.52 51.67 -10.91
C LEU A 589 -0.08 51.22 -10.67
N LYS A 590 0.86 51.55 -11.56
CA LYS A 590 2.30 51.23 -11.43
C LYS A 590 3.08 52.24 -10.60
N SER A 591 2.66 53.50 -10.53
CA SER A 591 3.43 54.59 -9.93
C SER A 591 3.10 54.88 -8.48
N THR A 592 2.09 54.20 -7.93
CA THR A 592 1.58 54.46 -6.57
C THR A 592 2.26 53.52 -5.57
N ASP A 593 2.71 54.02 -4.41
CA ASP A 593 3.38 53.25 -3.34
C ASP A 593 2.49 52.19 -2.63
N LYS A 594 1.32 51.86 -3.20
CA LYS A 594 0.42 50.83 -2.67
C LYS A 594 0.69 49.49 -3.35
N ASP A 595 1.19 48.52 -2.59
CA ASP A 595 1.47 47.16 -3.04
C ASP A 595 0.28 46.49 -3.76
N SER A 596 -0.95 46.76 -3.33
CA SER A 596 -2.16 46.23 -3.98
C SER A 596 -2.33 46.71 -5.42
N LEU A 597 -2.04 48.00 -5.70
CA LEU A 597 -2.19 48.59 -7.04
C LEU A 597 -1.12 48.07 -8.00
N HIS A 598 0.12 47.90 -7.52
CA HIS A 598 1.17 47.23 -8.29
C HIS A 598 0.76 45.81 -8.68
N LYS A 599 0.16 45.06 -7.75
CA LYS A 599 -0.35 43.71 -8.01
C LYS A 599 -1.45 43.72 -9.07
N TYR A 600 -2.38 44.67 -9.04
CA TYR A 600 -3.42 44.77 -10.08
C TYR A 600 -2.84 45.12 -11.44
N SER A 601 -1.86 46.03 -11.50
CA SER A 601 -1.17 46.37 -12.75
C SER A 601 -0.47 45.15 -13.35
N TYR A 602 0.23 44.37 -12.51
CA TYR A 602 0.86 43.12 -12.93
C TYR A 602 -0.16 42.09 -13.43
N LEU A 603 -1.26 41.88 -12.69
CA LEU A 603 -2.33 40.97 -13.09
C LEU A 603 -3.01 41.41 -14.40
N TYR A 604 -3.18 42.71 -14.59
CA TYR A 604 -3.69 43.27 -15.84
C TYR A 604 -2.70 43.02 -16.99
N ASP A 605 -1.40 43.23 -16.78
CA ASP A 605 -0.37 42.99 -17.80
C ASP A 605 -0.44 41.55 -18.33
N VAL A 606 -0.39 40.56 -17.43
CA VAL A 606 -0.44 39.12 -17.81
C VAL A 606 -1.82 38.64 -18.26
N SER A 607 -2.87 39.47 -18.15
CA SER A 607 -4.23 39.08 -18.51
C SER A 607 -4.47 38.99 -20.02
N ARG A 608 -3.69 39.70 -20.85
CA ARG A 608 -3.94 39.87 -22.30
C ARG A 608 -5.35 40.44 -22.61
N SER A 609 -6.01 41.10 -21.66
CA SER A 609 -7.43 41.46 -21.75
C SER A 609 -8.35 40.25 -22.03
N GLU A 610 -7.98 39.06 -21.52
CA GLU A 610 -8.86 37.89 -21.57
C GLU A 610 -10.03 38.07 -20.61
N LYS A 611 -11.25 37.85 -21.12
CA LYS A 611 -12.51 38.06 -20.39
C LYS A 611 -12.48 37.49 -18.97
N GLU A 612 -12.14 36.21 -18.81
CA GLU A 612 -12.16 35.56 -17.50
C GLU A 612 -11.08 36.11 -16.56
N LYS A 613 -9.87 36.37 -17.06
CA LYS A 613 -8.79 36.96 -16.23
C LYS A 613 -9.10 38.39 -15.80
N ILE A 614 -9.69 39.19 -16.69
CA ILE A 614 -10.13 40.55 -16.37
C ILE A 614 -11.29 40.52 -15.38
N LYS A 615 -12.25 39.60 -15.56
CA LYS A 615 -13.34 39.36 -14.60
C LYS A 615 -12.80 39.01 -13.22
N GLU A 616 -11.88 38.06 -13.13
CA GLU A 616 -11.24 37.66 -11.87
C GLU A 616 -10.46 38.81 -11.21
N LEU A 617 -9.72 39.60 -12.01
CA LEU A 617 -9.02 40.78 -11.52
C LEU A 617 -10.00 41.83 -10.98
N ALA A 618 -11.08 42.14 -11.72
CA ALA A 618 -12.08 43.10 -11.32
C ALA A 618 -12.82 42.67 -10.04
N ILE A 619 -13.17 41.38 -9.92
CA ILE A 619 -13.73 40.80 -8.68
C ILE A 619 -12.74 40.92 -7.53
N THR A 620 -11.45 40.66 -7.79
CA THR A 620 -10.39 40.78 -6.78
C THR A 620 -10.27 42.22 -6.28
N MET A 621 -10.33 43.21 -7.18
CA MET A 621 -10.35 44.63 -6.82
C MET A 621 -11.58 45.00 -6.00
N CYS A 622 -12.77 44.52 -6.39
CA CYS A 622 -14.02 44.76 -5.65
C CYS A 622 -13.96 44.19 -4.22
N VAL A 623 -13.53 42.93 -4.07
CA VAL A 623 -13.40 42.25 -2.76
C VAL A 623 -12.33 42.91 -1.88
N GLN A 624 -11.30 43.52 -2.46
CA GLN A 624 -10.27 44.26 -1.73
C GLN A 624 -10.65 45.70 -1.42
N GLY A 625 -11.85 46.16 -1.83
CA GLY A 625 -12.40 47.46 -1.48
C GLY A 625 -11.97 48.61 -2.39
N GLU A 626 -11.57 48.32 -3.63
CA GLU A 626 -11.33 49.37 -4.63
C GLU A 626 -12.64 50.01 -5.10
N SER A 627 -12.59 51.30 -5.44
CA SER A 627 -13.78 52.06 -5.86
C SER A 627 -14.37 51.56 -7.18
N LEU A 628 -15.70 51.69 -7.32
CA LEU A 628 -16.41 51.26 -8.55
C LEU A 628 -15.95 52.04 -9.78
N SER A 629 -15.58 53.30 -9.61
CA SER A 629 -15.01 54.12 -10.69
C SER A 629 -13.65 53.60 -11.17
N THR A 630 -12.82 53.06 -10.27
CA THR A 630 -11.52 52.46 -10.60
C THR A 630 -11.70 51.13 -11.32
N ILE A 631 -12.64 50.31 -10.87
CA ILE A 631 -13.01 49.06 -11.54
C ILE A 631 -13.58 49.34 -12.94
N LYS A 632 -14.46 50.34 -13.07
CA LYS A 632 -14.99 50.77 -14.37
C LYS A 632 -13.87 51.21 -15.32
N LYS A 633 -12.93 52.04 -14.84
CA LYS A 633 -11.76 52.44 -15.63
C LYS A 633 -10.92 51.25 -16.09
N LEU A 634 -10.72 50.22 -15.25
CA LEU A 634 -10.03 48.99 -15.67
C LEU A 634 -10.78 48.30 -16.83
N LEU A 635 -12.11 48.14 -16.70
CA LEU A 635 -12.94 47.50 -17.72
C LEU A 635 -12.95 48.30 -19.03
N ASP A 636 -13.01 49.64 -18.94
CA ASP A 636 -12.99 50.54 -20.09
C ASP A 636 -11.63 50.53 -20.83
N VAL A 637 -10.54 50.29 -20.09
CA VAL A 637 -9.18 50.21 -20.66
C VAL A 637 -8.88 48.83 -21.26
N ALA A 638 -9.57 47.76 -20.84
CA ALA A 638 -9.35 46.43 -21.41
C ALA A 638 -9.82 46.32 -22.87
N VAL A 639 -9.13 45.48 -23.64
CA VAL A 639 -9.36 45.36 -25.08
C VAL A 639 -10.39 44.27 -25.41
N GLY A 640 -11.42 44.67 -26.15
CA GLY A 640 -12.43 43.79 -26.73
C GLY A 640 -13.74 43.77 -25.93
N PRO A 641 -14.79 43.11 -26.45
CA PRO A 641 -16.06 43.03 -25.75
C PRO A 641 -15.94 42.07 -24.56
N LEU A 642 -15.70 42.62 -23.37
CA LEU A 642 -15.69 41.83 -22.14
C LEU A 642 -17.08 41.24 -21.84
N GLY A 643 -18.14 41.94 -22.27
CA GLY A 643 -19.52 41.55 -21.96
C GLY A 643 -19.81 41.55 -20.46
N ILE A 644 -19.06 42.35 -19.69
CA ILE A 644 -19.21 42.57 -18.26
C ILE A 644 -19.00 44.05 -17.96
N GLY A 645 -19.86 44.60 -17.11
CA GLY A 645 -19.76 45.95 -16.57
C GLY A 645 -19.43 45.94 -15.07
N ALA A 646 -19.25 47.13 -14.50
CA ALA A 646 -18.97 47.27 -13.06
C ALA A 646 -20.11 46.71 -12.18
N ARG A 647 -21.38 46.80 -12.63
CA ARG A 647 -22.53 46.16 -11.96
C ARG A 647 -22.38 44.65 -11.88
N ASP A 648 -22.03 44.01 -13.00
CA ASP A 648 -21.85 42.55 -13.06
C ASP A 648 -20.70 42.11 -12.13
N VAL A 649 -19.62 42.90 -12.06
CA VAL A 649 -18.50 42.62 -11.15
C VAL A 649 -18.93 42.65 -9.68
N VAL A 650 -19.77 43.61 -9.29
CA VAL A 650 -20.33 43.65 -7.92
C VAL A 650 -21.22 42.44 -7.68
N GLN A 651 -22.10 42.11 -8.64
CA GLN A 651 -22.96 40.92 -8.55
C GLN A 651 -22.13 39.64 -8.35
N TYR A 652 -21.14 39.38 -9.21
CA TYR A 652 -20.26 38.21 -9.08
C TYR A 652 -19.49 38.19 -7.76
N SER A 653 -19.11 39.37 -7.24
CA SER A 653 -18.45 39.48 -5.94
C SER A 653 -19.40 39.12 -4.80
N VAL A 654 -20.66 39.57 -4.86
CA VAL A 654 -21.72 39.21 -3.88
C VAL A 654 -22.05 37.71 -3.95
N GLU A 655 -22.21 37.14 -5.14
CA GLU A 655 -22.43 35.70 -5.33
C GLU A 655 -21.29 34.87 -4.71
N LYS A 656 -20.04 35.28 -4.95
CA LYS A 656 -18.85 34.65 -4.37
C LYS A 656 -18.83 34.75 -2.84
N LEU A 657 -19.28 35.86 -2.28
CA LEU A 657 -19.43 36.04 -0.82
C LEU A 657 -20.54 35.16 -0.25
N ILE A 658 -21.68 35.04 -0.92
CA ILE A 658 -22.79 34.17 -0.52
C ILE A 658 -22.32 32.71 -0.44
N VAL A 659 -21.57 32.24 -1.44
CA VAL A 659 -20.98 30.88 -1.43
C VAL A 659 -20.07 30.70 -0.21
N SER A 660 -19.21 31.69 0.09
CA SER A 660 -18.34 31.67 1.27
C SER A 660 -19.13 31.65 2.59
N LEU A 661 -20.23 32.42 2.68
CA LEU A 661 -21.10 32.48 3.86
C LEU A 661 -21.91 31.19 4.09
N ARG A 662 -22.17 30.41 3.05
CA ARG A 662 -22.88 29.11 3.14
C ARG A 662 -22.03 27.98 3.73
N GLY A 663 -20.69 28.10 3.75
CA GLY A 663 -19.80 27.12 4.38
C GLY A 663 -19.50 25.85 3.57
N ASN A 664 -19.96 25.73 2.32
CA ASN A 664 -19.65 24.59 1.45
C ASN A 664 -18.30 24.80 0.73
N SER A 665 -17.17 24.49 1.38
CA SER A 665 -15.85 24.60 0.73
C SER A 665 -15.49 23.33 -0.04
N LEU A 666 -15.86 23.28 -1.33
CA LEU A 666 -15.23 22.38 -2.30
C LEU A 666 -14.39 23.13 -3.33
N GLU A 667 -14.32 24.47 -3.25
CA GLU A 667 -13.48 25.30 -4.12
C GLU A 667 -12.53 26.19 -3.31
N SER A 668 -11.35 26.41 -3.86
CA SER A 668 -10.17 27.10 -3.31
C SER A 668 -10.35 28.60 -2.99
N CYS A 669 -11.57 29.13 -2.97
CA CYS A 669 -11.87 30.56 -2.79
C CYS A 669 -12.34 30.90 -1.38
N SER A 670 -11.45 30.82 -0.38
CA SER A 670 -11.75 31.34 0.96
C SER A 670 -11.56 32.87 1.01
N VAL A 671 -12.65 33.61 0.80
CA VAL A 671 -12.66 35.05 1.11
C VAL A 671 -12.52 35.21 2.62
N LYS A 672 -11.44 35.84 3.09
CA LYS A 672 -11.21 36.10 4.52
C LYS A 672 -12.23 37.14 5.00
N GLN A 673 -12.94 36.83 6.09
CA GLN A 673 -13.96 37.71 6.70
C GLN A 673 -15.04 38.20 5.69
N PRO A 674 -15.87 37.29 5.14
CA PRO A 674 -16.82 37.62 4.08
C PRO A 674 -17.82 38.71 4.46
N LEU A 675 -18.25 38.78 5.73
CA LEU A 675 -19.12 39.85 6.23
C LEU A 675 -18.44 41.22 6.20
N LYS A 676 -17.13 41.29 6.51
CA LYS A 676 -16.39 42.57 6.48
C LYS A 676 -16.21 43.06 5.04
N VAL A 677 -15.96 42.15 4.11
CA VAL A 677 -15.88 42.46 2.69
C VAL A 677 -17.24 42.95 2.18
N LEU A 678 -18.34 42.28 2.56
CA LEU A 678 -19.69 42.72 2.18
C LEU A 678 -19.98 44.14 2.71
N GLU A 679 -19.64 44.42 3.96
CA GLU A 679 -19.77 45.76 4.56
C GLU A 679 -19.01 46.82 3.75
N ASN A 680 -17.81 46.51 3.26
CA ASN A 680 -17.03 47.43 2.43
C ASN A 680 -17.68 47.63 1.05
N ILE A 681 -18.19 46.58 0.41
CA ILE A 681 -18.90 46.68 -0.88
C ILE A 681 -20.15 47.54 -0.71
N VAL A 682 -20.95 47.28 0.33
CA VAL A 682 -22.17 48.03 0.66
C VAL A 682 -21.86 49.51 0.88
N LYS A 683 -20.81 49.82 1.65
CA LYS A 683 -20.35 51.21 1.85
C LYS A 683 -19.92 51.87 0.53
N GLU A 684 -19.18 51.17 -0.31
CA GLU A 684 -18.75 51.73 -1.59
C GLU A 684 -19.93 51.95 -2.56
N VAL A 685 -20.93 51.06 -2.58
CA VAL A 685 -22.17 51.27 -3.35
C VAL A 685 -22.94 52.48 -2.82
N HIS A 686 -23.03 52.64 -1.49
CA HIS A 686 -23.62 53.83 -0.87
C HIS A 686 -22.90 55.12 -1.29
N LEU A 687 -21.56 55.14 -1.15
CA LEU A 687 -20.74 56.29 -1.55
C LEU A 687 -20.83 56.56 -3.06
N SER A 688 -20.92 55.52 -3.90
CA SER A 688 -21.12 55.66 -5.35
C SER A 688 -22.47 56.30 -5.70
N SER A 689 -23.51 56.00 -4.93
CA SER A 689 -24.83 56.61 -5.06
C SER A 689 -24.77 58.10 -4.66
N GLU A 690 -24.12 58.43 -3.55
CA GLU A 690 -23.91 59.83 -3.12
C GLU A 690 -23.11 60.66 -4.13
N ARG A 691 -22.14 60.04 -4.81
CA ARG A 691 -21.36 60.67 -5.90
C ARG A 691 -22.14 60.83 -7.20
N GLY A 692 -23.38 60.33 -7.29
CA GLY A 692 -24.21 60.39 -8.48
C GLY A 692 -23.78 59.46 -9.62
N GLU A 693 -22.91 58.48 -9.34
CA GLU A 693 -22.47 57.48 -10.34
C GLU A 693 -23.54 56.41 -10.57
N ALA A 694 -24.31 56.08 -9.52
CA ALA A 694 -25.47 55.17 -9.51
C ALA A 694 -25.31 53.88 -10.34
N ILE A 695 -24.12 53.27 -10.30
CA ILE A 695 -23.78 52.07 -11.08
C ILE A 695 -24.53 50.83 -10.56
N VAL A 696 -24.68 50.75 -9.24
CA VAL A 696 -25.41 49.70 -8.51
C VAL A 696 -26.32 50.40 -7.52
N SER A 697 -27.58 49.98 -7.43
CA SER A 697 -28.55 50.50 -6.48
C SER A 697 -28.63 49.66 -5.21
N SER A 698 -29.26 50.20 -4.16
CA SER A 698 -29.61 49.42 -2.96
C SER A 698 -30.54 48.26 -3.29
N ASP A 699 -31.46 48.45 -4.24
CA ASP A 699 -32.43 47.44 -4.66
C ASP A 699 -31.74 46.25 -5.34
N ASP A 700 -30.70 46.50 -6.14
CA ASP A 700 -29.89 45.46 -6.77
C ASP A 700 -29.21 44.56 -5.73
N LEU A 701 -28.57 45.16 -4.72
CA LEU A 701 -27.91 44.41 -3.65
C LEU A 701 -28.92 43.58 -2.84
N LEU A 702 -30.09 44.17 -2.55
CA LEU A 702 -31.16 43.46 -1.86
C LEU A 702 -31.67 42.29 -2.71
N GLU A 703 -31.89 42.48 -4.00
CA GLU A 703 -32.31 41.41 -4.93
C GLU A 703 -31.33 40.23 -4.90
N TRP A 704 -30.01 40.49 -4.93
CA TRP A 704 -28.99 39.43 -4.93
C TRP A 704 -28.83 38.73 -3.58
N LEU A 705 -29.03 39.45 -2.46
CA LEU A 705 -28.87 38.90 -1.11
C LEU A 705 -30.15 38.22 -0.58
N ARG A 706 -31.35 38.61 -1.05
CA ARG A 706 -32.65 38.07 -0.63
C ARG A 706 -32.71 36.53 -0.66
N PRO A 707 -32.26 35.83 -1.72
CA PRO A 707 -32.27 34.36 -1.74
C PRO A 707 -31.43 33.72 -0.65
N PHE A 708 -30.32 34.35 -0.23
CA PHE A 708 -29.51 33.87 0.89
C PHE A 708 -30.18 34.20 2.24
N CYS A 709 -30.72 35.40 2.38
CA CYS A 709 -31.41 35.82 3.60
C CYS A 709 -32.71 35.04 3.83
N GLY A 710 -33.41 34.61 2.78
CA GLY A 710 -34.66 33.84 2.86
C GLY A 710 -34.49 32.32 2.98
N ASP A 711 -33.27 31.79 2.93
CA ASP A 711 -33.03 30.34 2.96
C ASP A 711 -33.05 29.78 4.40
N ASP A 712 -34.16 29.12 4.75
CA ASP A 712 -34.40 28.54 6.07
C ASP A 712 -33.52 27.34 6.41
N THR A 713 -32.78 26.81 5.44
CA THR A 713 -31.80 25.74 5.67
C THR A 713 -30.46 26.25 6.20
N LEU A 714 -30.19 27.56 6.13
CA LEU A 714 -28.91 28.18 6.51
C LEU A 714 -28.90 28.73 7.94
N PRO A 715 -27.71 28.83 8.58
CA PRO A 715 -27.57 29.42 9.92
C PRO A 715 -28.10 30.86 9.99
N VAL A 716 -28.83 31.16 11.07
CA VAL A 716 -29.54 32.44 11.23
C VAL A 716 -28.59 33.64 11.44
N LYS A 717 -27.46 33.42 12.13
CA LYS A 717 -26.52 34.51 12.49
C LYS A 717 -25.94 35.25 11.26
N PRO A 718 -25.33 34.57 10.26
CA PRO A 718 -24.88 35.23 9.03
C PRO A 718 -25.99 35.97 8.27
N ARG A 719 -27.23 35.45 8.29
CA ARG A 719 -28.39 36.08 7.62
C ARG A 719 -28.74 37.41 8.30
N ILE A 720 -28.75 37.44 9.63
CA ILE A 720 -28.95 38.68 10.41
C ILE A 720 -27.82 39.67 10.16
N ASP A 721 -26.56 39.22 10.22
CA ASP A 721 -25.40 40.10 10.03
C ASP A 721 -25.43 40.78 8.65
N VAL A 722 -25.80 40.05 7.59
CA VAL A 722 -25.98 40.60 6.22
C VAL A 722 -27.06 41.68 6.17
N LEU A 723 -28.24 41.40 6.72
CA LEU A 723 -29.35 42.35 6.72
C LEU A 723 -29.05 43.58 7.60
N GLN A 724 -28.30 43.41 8.69
CA GLN A 724 -27.86 44.50 9.54
C GLN A 724 -26.83 45.40 8.83
N ILE A 725 -25.91 44.82 8.05
CA ILE A 725 -24.99 45.60 7.19
C ILE A 725 -25.78 46.44 6.19
N MET A 726 -26.84 45.88 5.60
CA MET A 726 -27.70 46.60 4.65
C MET A 726 -28.51 47.71 5.34
N GLU A 727 -29.11 47.46 6.50
CA GLU A 727 -29.86 48.44 7.30
C GLU A 727 -29.02 49.65 7.71
N GLN A 728 -27.73 49.43 8.01
CA GLN A 728 -26.81 50.50 8.41
C GLN A 728 -26.42 51.43 7.26
N ALA A 729 -26.55 50.98 6.01
CA ALA A 729 -26.09 51.71 4.83
C ALA A 729 -27.24 52.20 3.93
N PHE A 730 -28.42 51.59 4.00
CA PHE A 730 -29.56 51.91 3.14
C PHE A 730 -30.88 51.88 3.91
N ASN A 731 -31.87 52.64 3.43
CA ASN A 731 -33.24 52.51 3.90
C ASN A 731 -33.84 51.25 3.28
N LEU A 732 -34.06 50.21 4.10
CA LEU A 732 -34.68 48.96 3.67
C LEU A 732 -36.16 49.18 3.28
N SER A 733 -36.67 48.38 2.35
CA SER A 733 -38.11 48.37 2.04
C SER A 733 -38.93 47.82 3.21
N ASP A 734 -40.23 48.15 3.29
CA ASP A 734 -41.11 47.66 4.36
C ASP A 734 -41.11 46.12 4.48
N ASP A 735 -41.01 45.41 3.36
CA ASP A 735 -40.96 43.95 3.33
C ASP A 735 -39.60 43.40 3.82
N ASP A 736 -38.49 44.08 3.48
CA ASP A 736 -37.15 43.70 3.96
C ASP A 736 -36.98 44.03 5.46
N ILE A 737 -37.61 45.10 5.96
CA ILE A 737 -37.68 45.44 7.39
C ILE A 737 -38.45 44.36 8.16
N LYS A 738 -39.62 43.94 7.65
CA LYS A 738 -40.40 42.84 8.24
C LYS A 738 -39.60 41.53 8.27
N LEU A 739 -38.87 41.23 7.20
CA LEU A 739 -38.04 40.04 7.10
C LEU A 739 -36.85 40.06 8.08
N LEU A 740 -36.18 41.21 8.23
CA LEU A 740 -35.13 41.41 9.23
C LEU A 740 -35.67 41.29 10.66
N LEU A 741 -36.84 41.88 10.92
CA LEU A 741 -37.54 41.79 12.19
C LEU A 741 -37.92 40.34 12.53
N PHE A 742 -38.33 39.57 11.52
CA PHE A 742 -38.65 38.15 11.64
C PHE A 742 -37.43 37.34 12.06
N PHE A 743 -36.31 37.48 11.35
CA PHE A 743 -35.11 36.72 11.69
C PHE A 743 -34.51 37.09 13.04
N ARG A 744 -34.52 38.38 13.42
CA ARG A 744 -34.12 38.82 14.77
C ARG A 744 -34.97 38.15 15.85
N THR A 745 -36.30 38.13 15.66
CA THR A 745 -37.23 37.48 16.58
C THR A 745 -36.98 35.98 16.66
N GLN A 746 -36.85 35.31 15.51
CA GLN A 746 -36.64 33.87 15.43
C GLN A 746 -35.30 33.43 16.04
N ALA A 747 -34.23 34.23 15.90
CA ALA A 747 -32.93 33.93 16.52
C ALA A 747 -33.00 33.96 18.04
N VAL A 748 -33.69 34.97 18.61
CA VAL A 748 -33.89 35.08 20.06
C VAL A 748 -34.77 33.94 20.58
N LEU A 749 -35.82 33.59 19.83
CA LEU A 749 -36.71 32.46 20.14
C LEU A 749 -35.98 31.12 20.14
N LYS A 750 -35.19 30.80 19.11
CA LYS A 750 -34.42 29.54 19.07
C LYS A 750 -33.42 29.41 20.22
N ALA A 751 -32.90 30.52 20.74
CA ALA A 751 -31.90 30.51 21.81
C ALA A 751 -32.48 30.21 23.20
N SER A 752 -33.73 30.61 23.48
CA SER A 752 -34.34 30.49 24.81
C SER A 752 -35.65 29.68 24.84
N TRP A 753 -36.40 29.63 23.74
CA TRP A 753 -37.66 28.88 23.61
C TRP A 753 -37.68 28.03 22.33
N PRO A 754 -36.83 26.98 22.23
CA PRO A 754 -36.68 26.18 21.00
C PRO A 754 -37.96 25.45 20.55
N VAL A 755 -38.94 25.28 21.44
CA VAL A 755 -40.24 24.66 21.16
C VAL A 755 -41.21 25.62 20.46
N LYS A 756 -41.03 26.94 20.62
CA LYS A 756 -41.92 27.95 20.04
C LYS A 756 -41.44 28.32 18.64
N LYS A 757 -42.32 28.15 17.65
CA LYS A 757 -42.12 28.64 16.28
C LYS A 757 -42.90 29.92 16.11
N ALA A 758 -42.25 31.00 15.70
CA ALA A 758 -42.90 32.21 15.22
C ALA A 758 -42.93 32.19 13.69
N GLU A 759 -44.03 32.69 13.13
CA GLU A 759 -44.22 32.94 11.70
C GLU A 759 -44.13 34.45 11.41
N VAL A 760 -43.93 34.83 10.15
CA VAL A 760 -43.83 36.26 9.75
C VAL A 760 -45.08 37.04 10.15
N VAL A 761 -46.23 36.36 10.20
CA VAL A 761 -47.51 36.93 10.58
C VAL A 761 -47.52 37.37 12.06
N ASP A 762 -46.80 36.68 12.95
CA ASP A 762 -46.82 36.93 14.40
C ASP A 762 -46.11 38.23 14.80
N ILE A 763 -45.37 38.83 13.88
CA ILE A 763 -44.60 40.05 14.13
C ILE A 763 -44.87 41.17 13.12
N GLU A 764 -45.91 40.98 12.29
CA GLU A 764 -46.25 41.85 11.16
C GLU A 764 -46.60 43.28 11.60
N ASN A 765 -47.23 43.42 12.77
CA ASN A 765 -47.64 44.70 13.34
C ASN A 765 -47.32 44.77 14.84
N GLU A 766 -47.50 45.95 15.45
CA GLU A 766 -47.18 46.18 16.85
C GLU A 766 -48.03 45.33 17.82
N GLU A 767 -49.33 45.18 17.54
CA GLU A 767 -50.25 44.40 18.37
C GLU A 767 -49.85 42.92 18.46
N LYS A 768 -49.50 42.30 17.33
CA LYS A 768 -49.08 40.90 17.28
C LYS A 768 -47.71 40.69 17.94
N ARG A 769 -46.77 41.63 17.77
CA ARG A 769 -45.50 41.62 18.52
C ARG A 769 -45.73 41.71 20.02
N TYR A 770 -46.64 42.57 20.46
CA TYR A 770 -46.99 42.71 21.86
C TYR A 770 -47.61 41.42 22.43
N ALA A 771 -48.54 40.80 21.68
CA ALA A 771 -49.14 39.52 22.05
C ALA A 771 -48.09 38.40 22.16
N LEU A 772 -47.16 38.32 21.20
CA LEU A 772 -46.06 37.36 21.25
C LEU A 772 -45.13 37.61 22.44
N PHE A 773 -44.84 38.86 22.79
CA PHE A 773 -44.03 39.18 23.97
C PHE A 773 -44.69 38.76 25.28
N LEU A 774 -45.99 39.02 25.44
CA LEU A 774 -46.74 38.58 26.62
C LEU A 774 -46.76 37.05 26.74
N GLU A 775 -46.92 36.35 25.62
CA GLU A 775 -46.88 34.88 25.60
C GLU A 775 -45.50 34.36 26.03
N LEU A 776 -44.42 34.94 25.50
CA LEU A 776 -43.06 34.56 25.89
C LEU A 776 -42.75 34.90 27.35
N LEU A 777 -43.27 36.02 27.86
CA LEU A 777 -43.13 36.43 29.25
C LEU A 777 -43.80 35.44 30.21
N ASP A 778 -44.98 34.92 29.85
CA ASP A 778 -45.73 33.95 30.67
C ASP A 778 -45.01 32.60 30.79
N ILE A 779 -44.35 32.16 29.71
CA ILE A 779 -43.60 30.89 29.67
C ILE A 779 -42.13 31.03 30.12
N SER A 780 -41.71 32.20 30.59
CA SER A 780 -40.35 32.47 31.05
C SER A 780 -40.20 32.25 32.56
N HIS A 781 -39.23 31.44 32.96
CA HIS A 781 -39.02 31.05 34.36
C HIS A 781 -37.58 31.19 34.84
N ASN A 782 -36.61 31.40 33.94
CA ASN A 782 -35.20 31.54 34.31
C ASN A 782 -34.59 32.89 33.92
N ARG A 783 -33.50 33.28 34.61
CA ARG A 783 -32.83 34.58 34.42
C ARG A 783 -32.33 34.78 32.97
N THR A 784 -31.92 33.70 32.31
CA THR A 784 -31.45 33.72 30.93
C THR A 784 -32.57 34.03 29.95
N GLU A 785 -33.76 33.48 30.13
CA GLU A 785 -34.97 33.77 29.34
C GLU A 785 -35.38 35.23 29.46
N PHE A 786 -35.41 35.80 30.68
CA PHE A 786 -35.69 37.22 30.87
C PHE A 786 -34.65 38.13 30.20
N GLN A 787 -33.37 37.74 30.17
CA GLN A 787 -32.35 38.47 29.40
C GLN A 787 -32.61 38.41 27.89
N HIS A 788 -33.11 37.29 27.37
CA HIS A 788 -33.48 37.16 25.96
C HIS A 788 -34.76 37.92 25.61
N LEU A 789 -35.72 38.05 26.52
CA LEU A 789 -36.86 38.96 26.36
C LEU A 789 -36.41 40.42 26.22
N VAL A 790 -35.41 40.84 26.98
CA VAL A 790 -34.81 42.18 26.84
C VAL A 790 -34.14 42.35 25.47
N LEU A 791 -33.39 41.33 25.01
CA LEU A 791 -32.81 41.33 23.66
C LEU A 791 -33.89 41.40 22.57
N LEU A 792 -35.03 40.76 22.76
CA LEU A 792 -36.16 40.80 21.83
C LEU A 792 -36.77 42.20 21.74
N LEU A 793 -36.99 42.86 22.88
CA LEU A 793 -37.49 44.24 22.93
C LEU A 793 -36.50 45.23 22.31
N GLN A 794 -35.19 45.01 22.49
CA GLN A 794 -34.14 45.82 21.86
C GLN A 794 -34.08 45.62 20.34
N ALA A 795 -34.44 44.44 19.85
CA ALA A 795 -34.43 44.11 18.43
C ALA A 795 -35.66 44.60 17.66
N TRP A 796 -36.73 44.98 18.36
CA TRP A 796 -37.99 45.44 17.78
C TRP A 796 -38.07 46.98 17.68
N PRO A 797 -38.77 47.53 16.65
CA PRO A 797 -39.17 48.92 16.65
C PRO A 797 -39.87 49.29 17.96
N PRO A 798 -39.57 50.47 18.54
CA PRO A 798 -40.14 50.88 19.82
C PRO A 798 -41.66 50.81 19.76
N MET A 799 -42.26 50.13 20.72
CA MET A 799 -43.71 50.07 20.84
C MET A 799 -44.20 51.44 21.29
N LYS A 800 -45.02 52.09 20.47
CA LYS A 800 -45.68 53.33 20.83
C LYS A 800 -46.81 52.90 21.74
N GLY A 801 -46.59 53.09 23.05
CA GLY A 801 -47.53 52.68 24.09
C GLY A 801 -48.96 52.93 23.65
N ALA A 802 -49.77 51.88 23.66
CA ALA A 802 -51.21 52.02 23.64
C ALA A 802 -51.55 52.98 24.79
N GLU A 803 -52.05 54.17 24.46
CA GLU A 803 -52.88 54.91 25.40
C GLU A 803 -53.95 53.92 25.87
N MET A 804 -53.97 53.64 27.17
CA MET A 804 -54.91 52.71 27.80
C MET A 804 -56.36 53.02 27.43
#